data_AF-A0A7Y0ZZ50-F1
#
_entry.id   AF-A0A7Y0ZZ50-F1
#
_cell.length_a   1.000
_cell.length_b   1.000
_cell.length_c   1.000
_cell.angle_alpha   90.00
_cell.angle_beta   90.00
_cell.angle_gamma   90.00
#
_symmetry.space_group_name_H-M   'P 1'
#
loop_
_entity.id
_entity.type
_entity.pdbx_description
1 polymer ?
#
loop_
_entity_poly.entity_id
_entity_poly.type
_entity_poly.pdbx_seq_one_letter_code
_entity_poly.pdbx_strand_id
1 'polypeptide(L)'
;MPGTRSHAEMLNLLDYGKPNPFGATIGRPRNLSWPVSTYRVTLPRPSEDGESLNPFEHVILKLLDASGAMEAQALADETCIPIDLVESILMRLQDKALIDESKAIIEQERNTGGSDVEKTPVFVTALLFRELVTGKILPFMHWLDDANPLQKKQGKEGQFRMIRWNNAHKSNPPTQRDVISILRVMHRRSAAFGREEPTLSVQKVMIVEQPEMHYLDCPIAIQKSDGEFRIADPFGTGFSLILEGAFEHLLEQDEKLCEWLEQWKVSLSNPRAKNLEAKPKEPFDTDINWGHYPKLISSLRLQSNAAFHSIAQVYASVEWALFYACRRRPFEDAITRLRFTPQAEHSALLADASNDVGLTLPHFGFRPIREGKLLDFQNGKAELETLLSIAILQAQSDASHPLHRIAVLHPTLISHLLRIKKTRDEKGHGKGSVDAPEVELSDAPFMRELVHTLLPEILFSDIPVSTPDSDAHADSLLDGRTSIQSEFGFKTFNRLGTNLKERLIHAERFFLFCKDGDDALAFVRDLYAALQSVFEMSLASKLPPDINDAQLVESAGSRAICAGFCNELPEGLRTVKASAVRQTLQGAGQSLGACVLAFLLMSDADTLDSISGSQPSFVDDVTDVITRRGHGNEPLPLPKAEIARLRKESYKTIKTLIEV
;
A
#
# COMPACT_ATOMS: atom_id res chain seq x y z
N MET A 1 35.14 -25.64 46.60
CA MET A 1 33.98 -25.92 45.72
C MET A 1 34.09 -24.99 44.52
N PRO A 2 34.62 -25.43 43.37
CA PRO A 2 34.65 -24.61 42.16
C PRO A 2 33.25 -24.59 41.54
N GLY A 3 32.73 -23.39 41.30
CA GLY A 3 31.42 -23.16 40.72
C GLY A 3 31.33 -23.74 39.31
N THR A 4 30.29 -24.53 39.09
CA THR A 4 29.81 -24.96 37.78
C THR A 4 29.54 -23.72 36.92
N ARG A 5 30.47 -23.44 35.99
CA ARG A 5 30.18 -22.56 34.85
C ARG A 5 29.05 -23.21 34.07
N SER A 6 27.89 -22.55 34.05
CA SER A 6 26.85 -22.82 33.06
C SER A 6 27.50 -22.77 31.67
N HIS A 7 27.64 -23.93 31.04
CA HIS A 7 28.01 -24.02 29.63
C HIS A 7 26.86 -23.43 28.84
N ALA A 8 27.01 -22.21 28.33
CA ALA A 8 26.09 -21.67 27.33
C ALA A 8 26.14 -22.63 26.12
N GLU A 9 25.02 -23.25 25.75
CA GLU A 9 24.99 -24.14 24.59
C GLU A 9 25.29 -23.30 23.33
N MET A 10 26.12 -23.88 22.45
CA MET A 10 26.51 -23.24 21.20
C MET A 10 25.60 -23.77 20.08
N LEU A 11 24.92 -22.86 19.38
CA LEU A 11 24.13 -23.15 18.20
C LEU A 11 25.05 -23.27 16.99
N ASN A 12 24.95 -24.36 16.23
CA ASN A 12 25.66 -24.55 14.96
C ASN A 12 24.77 -24.08 13.80
N LEU A 13 25.17 -23.00 13.14
CA LEU A 13 24.47 -22.37 12.01
C LEU A 13 25.29 -22.58 10.73
N LEU A 14 24.64 -22.62 9.57
CA LEU A 14 25.34 -22.54 8.29
C LEU A 14 25.79 -21.10 8.04
N ASP A 15 27.04 -20.94 7.60
CA ASP A 15 27.65 -19.64 7.34
C ASP A 15 27.64 -19.33 5.85
N TYR A 16 26.78 -18.40 5.45
CA TYR A 16 26.74 -17.84 4.10
C TYR A 16 27.11 -16.35 4.11
N GLY A 17 27.82 -15.91 5.15
CA GLY A 17 28.18 -14.52 5.38
C GLY A 17 27.15 -13.75 6.21
N LYS A 18 27.30 -12.42 6.23
CA LYS A 18 26.40 -11.50 6.94
C LYS A 18 25.62 -10.67 5.92
N PRO A 19 24.52 -11.19 5.35
CA PRO A 19 23.68 -10.39 4.47
C PRO A 19 23.13 -9.20 5.26
N ASN A 20 23.42 -7.99 4.79
CA ASN A 20 22.87 -6.75 5.35
C ASN A 20 22.15 -5.95 4.24
N PRO A 21 21.01 -6.45 3.75
CA PRO A 21 20.20 -5.76 2.75
C PRO A 21 19.42 -4.58 3.36
N PHE A 22 19.52 -4.38 4.67
CA PHE A 22 18.77 -3.35 5.36
C PHE A 22 19.31 -1.96 5.01
N GLY A 23 18.43 -1.08 4.53
CA GLY A 23 18.69 0.35 4.44
C GLY A 23 18.60 1.02 5.81
N ALA A 24 17.81 2.10 5.92
CA ALA A 24 17.59 2.76 7.19
C ALA A 24 16.65 1.93 8.10
N THR A 25 17.13 1.51 9.27
CA THR A 25 16.38 0.69 10.24
C THR A 25 16.08 1.41 11.54
N ILE A 26 14.99 1.03 12.20
CA ILE A 26 14.70 1.45 13.58
C ILE A 26 15.43 0.50 14.52
N GLY A 27 16.39 1.05 15.27
CA GLY A 27 17.26 0.27 16.15
C GLY A 27 18.20 -0.69 15.42
N ARG A 28 18.71 -1.68 16.16
CA ARG A 28 19.67 -2.67 15.66
C ARG A 28 18.96 -3.93 15.14
N PRO A 29 19.40 -4.51 14.01
CA PRO A 29 18.95 -5.83 13.57
C PRO A 29 19.15 -6.89 14.65
N ARG A 30 18.26 -7.87 14.68
CA ARG A 30 18.35 -9.10 15.48
C ARG A 30 18.55 -10.30 14.54
N ASN A 31 18.85 -11.47 15.08
CA ASN A 31 19.08 -12.67 14.28
C ASN A 31 18.09 -13.76 14.67
N LEU A 32 17.50 -14.41 13.66
CA LEU A 32 16.69 -15.61 13.80
C LEU A 32 17.56 -16.82 13.48
N SER A 33 17.42 -17.89 14.26
CA SER A 33 17.95 -19.21 13.91
C SER A 33 16.83 -20.00 13.26
N TRP A 34 16.89 -20.14 11.93
CA TRP A 34 15.82 -20.72 11.13
C TRP A 34 16.06 -22.19 10.80
N PRO A 35 15.16 -23.11 11.19
CA PRO A 35 15.33 -24.54 10.98
C PRO A 35 15.05 -24.92 9.52
N VAL A 36 15.96 -25.69 8.92
CA VAL A 36 15.85 -26.18 7.55
C VAL A 36 16.20 -27.66 7.44
N SER A 37 15.48 -28.38 6.58
CA SER A 37 15.89 -29.68 6.06
C SER A 37 16.69 -29.50 4.79
N THR A 38 17.85 -30.14 4.75
CA THR A 38 18.82 -30.02 3.68
C THR A 38 18.84 -31.32 2.89
N TYR A 39 18.52 -31.25 1.60
CA TYR A 39 18.46 -32.41 0.72
C TYR A 39 19.63 -32.39 -0.25
N ARG A 40 20.32 -33.52 -0.36
CA ARG A 40 21.36 -33.72 -1.37
C ARG A 40 20.72 -34.08 -2.69
N VAL A 41 21.07 -33.34 -3.72
CA VAL A 41 20.59 -33.52 -5.09
C VAL A 41 21.78 -33.71 -6.00
N THR A 42 21.75 -34.73 -6.83
CA THR A 42 22.79 -35.00 -7.81
C THR A 42 22.28 -34.61 -9.20
N LEU A 43 23.03 -33.74 -9.87
CA LEU A 43 22.68 -33.10 -11.14
C LEU A 43 23.83 -33.23 -12.14
N PRO A 44 23.57 -33.32 -13.45
CA PRO A 44 24.63 -33.22 -14.45
C PRO A 44 25.24 -31.81 -14.46
N ARG A 45 26.58 -31.71 -14.43
CA ARG A 45 27.36 -30.47 -14.59
C ARG A 45 27.14 -29.95 -16.01
N PRO A 46 26.92 -28.64 -16.22
CA PRO A 46 27.08 -28.06 -17.54
C PRO A 46 28.55 -28.23 -17.95
N SER A 47 28.83 -28.62 -19.20
CA SER A 47 30.19 -28.54 -19.72
C SER A 47 30.68 -27.09 -19.56
N GLU A 48 31.91 -26.91 -19.09
CA GLU A 48 32.53 -25.57 -18.99
C GLU A 48 32.69 -24.92 -20.37
N ASP A 49 32.61 -25.71 -21.44
CA ASP A 49 32.44 -25.24 -22.80
C ASP A 49 30.98 -24.79 -22.99
N GLY A 50 30.76 -23.48 -23.00
CA GLY A 50 29.48 -22.79 -23.18
C GLY A 50 28.81 -22.98 -24.55
N GLU A 51 29.07 -24.09 -25.26
CA GLU A 51 28.56 -24.36 -26.59
C GLU A 51 27.62 -25.57 -26.63
N SER A 52 26.63 -25.61 -25.74
CA SER A 52 25.54 -26.58 -25.93
C SER A 52 24.62 -26.08 -27.05
N LEU A 53 24.74 -26.67 -28.23
CA LEU A 53 23.79 -26.48 -29.32
C LEU A 53 22.37 -26.79 -28.84
N ASN A 54 21.41 -25.96 -29.22
CA ASN A 54 20.01 -26.23 -28.90
C ASN A 54 19.51 -27.47 -29.69
N PRO A 55 18.41 -28.15 -29.28
CA PRO A 55 17.94 -29.36 -29.95
C PRO A 55 17.67 -29.20 -31.45
N PHE A 56 17.17 -28.03 -31.88
CA PHE A 56 16.93 -27.72 -33.29
C PHE A 56 18.24 -27.44 -34.05
N GLU A 57 19.19 -26.72 -33.44
CA GLU A 57 20.56 -26.56 -33.97
C GLU A 57 21.23 -27.92 -34.17
N HIS A 58 21.05 -28.86 -33.24
CA HIS A 58 21.56 -30.22 -33.35
C HIS A 58 20.91 -31.02 -34.49
N VAL A 59 19.59 -30.92 -34.66
CA VAL A 59 18.89 -31.61 -35.75
C VAL A 59 19.33 -31.07 -37.11
N ILE A 60 19.39 -29.74 -37.26
CA ILE A 60 19.82 -29.10 -38.50
C ILE A 60 21.28 -29.43 -38.81
N LEU A 61 22.18 -29.33 -37.83
CA LEU A 61 23.60 -29.64 -38.03
C LEU A 61 23.82 -31.12 -38.41
N LYS A 62 23.10 -32.06 -37.78
CA LYS A 62 23.18 -33.49 -38.15
C LYS A 62 22.61 -33.80 -39.53
N LEU A 63 21.58 -33.07 -39.96
CA LEU A 63 21.04 -33.21 -41.32
C LEU A 63 22.02 -32.70 -42.37
N LEU A 64 22.70 -31.57 -42.09
CA LEU A 64 23.78 -31.06 -42.94
C LEU A 64 24.98 -32.03 -42.99
N ASP A 65 25.28 -32.71 -41.88
CA ASP A 65 26.37 -33.71 -41.82
C ASP A 65 26.04 -34.98 -42.61
N ALA A 66 24.79 -35.46 -42.50
CA ALA A 66 24.35 -36.68 -43.16
C ALA A 66 24.04 -36.50 -44.66
N SER A 67 23.49 -35.34 -45.04
CA SER A 67 22.94 -35.09 -46.39
C SER A 67 23.71 -34.05 -47.19
N GLY A 68 24.71 -33.39 -46.60
CA GLY A 68 25.46 -32.29 -47.20
C GLY A 68 24.75 -30.94 -47.10
N ALA A 69 25.33 -29.91 -47.72
CA ALA A 69 24.79 -28.56 -47.70
C ALA A 69 23.37 -28.52 -48.29
N MET A 70 22.40 -28.09 -47.48
CA MET A 70 20.98 -28.00 -47.85
C MET A 70 20.50 -26.55 -47.77
N GLU A 71 19.60 -26.17 -48.67
CA GLU A 71 18.94 -24.88 -48.61
C GLU A 71 17.93 -24.80 -47.46
N ALA A 72 17.67 -23.59 -46.96
CA ALA A 72 16.80 -23.38 -45.80
C ALA A 72 15.39 -23.94 -46.03
N GLN A 73 14.87 -23.84 -47.26
CA GLN A 73 13.60 -24.44 -47.66
C GLN A 73 13.61 -25.97 -47.57
N ALA A 74 14.69 -26.62 -48.04
CA ALA A 74 14.80 -28.08 -47.99
C ALA A 74 14.90 -28.59 -46.55
N LEU A 75 15.63 -27.86 -45.68
CA LEU A 75 15.70 -28.16 -44.26
C LEU A 75 14.35 -27.96 -43.55
N ALA A 76 13.61 -26.91 -43.91
CA ALA A 76 12.27 -26.65 -43.38
C ALA A 76 11.28 -27.75 -43.78
N ASP A 77 11.33 -28.20 -45.04
CA ASP A 77 10.48 -29.26 -45.56
C ASP A 77 10.80 -30.63 -44.91
N GLU A 78 12.08 -30.94 -44.70
CA GLU A 78 12.54 -32.21 -44.09
C GLU A 78 12.24 -32.28 -42.58
N THR A 79 12.36 -31.14 -41.88
CA THR A 79 12.20 -31.10 -40.41
C THR A 79 10.80 -30.68 -39.96
N CYS A 80 9.96 -30.22 -40.89
CA CYS A 80 8.69 -29.53 -40.61
C CYS A 80 8.86 -28.30 -39.68
N ILE A 81 10.04 -27.69 -39.64
CA ILE A 81 10.32 -26.47 -38.88
C ILE A 81 10.03 -25.26 -39.78
N PRO A 82 9.37 -24.19 -39.27
CA PRO A 82 9.13 -22.97 -40.05
C PRO A 82 10.43 -22.40 -40.64
N ILE A 83 10.39 -21.98 -41.90
CA ILE A 83 11.58 -21.52 -42.63
C ILE A 83 12.30 -20.36 -41.93
N ASP A 84 11.56 -19.40 -41.38
CA ASP A 84 12.13 -18.25 -40.65
C ASP A 84 12.99 -18.71 -39.45
N LEU A 85 12.59 -19.81 -38.79
CA LEU A 85 13.32 -20.38 -37.67
C LEU A 85 14.54 -21.17 -38.14
N VAL A 86 14.45 -21.87 -39.27
CA VAL A 86 15.58 -22.55 -39.90
C VAL A 86 16.66 -21.56 -40.34
N GLU A 87 16.28 -20.43 -40.95
CA GLU A 87 17.20 -19.36 -41.32
C GLU A 87 17.90 -18.75 -40.10
N SER A 88 17.16 -18.51 -39.02
CA SER A 88 17.72 -18.07 -37.75
C SER A 88 18.73 -19.07 -37.15
N ILE A 89 18.43 -20.37 -37.24
CA ILE A 89 19.31 -21.44 -36.77
C ILE A 89 20.58 -21.52 -37.62
N LEU A 90 20.47 -21.44 -38.95
CA LEU A 90 21.61 -21.46 -39.86
C LEU A 90 22.55 -20.28 -39.61
N MET A 91 22.01 -19.05 -39.46
CA MET A 91 22.82 -17.88 -39.10
C MET A 91 23.55 -18.10 -37.77
N ARG A 92 22.88 -18.65 -36.75
CA ARG A 92 23.52 -18.95 -35.46
C ARG A 92 24.60 -20.03 -35.54
N LEU A 93 24.43 -21.04 -36.39
CA LEU A 93 25.45 -22.07 -36.62
C LEU A 93 26.67 -21.50 -37.37
N GLN A 94 26.43 -20.54 -38.27
CA GLN A 94 27.46 -19.81 -38.99
C GLN A 94 28.23 -18.83 -38.09
N ASP A 95 27.52 -18.09 -37.23
CA ASP A 95 28.13 -17.23 -36.20
C ASP A 95 29.02 -18.03 -35.23
N LYS A 96 28.68 -19.31 -35.00
CA LYS A 96 29.47 -20.27 -34.21
C LYS A 96 30.61 -20.93 -35.00
N ALA A 97 30.81 -20.57 -36.27
CA ALA A 97 31.81 -21.17 -37.17
C ALA A 97 31.71 -22.70 -37.31
N LEU A 98 30.52 -23.27 -37.14
CA LEU A 98 30.26 -24.70 -37.33
C LEU A 98 29.89 -25.03 -38.79
N ILE A 99 29.36 -24.05 -39.51
CA ILE A 99 29.07 -24.10 -40.95
C ILE A 99 29.60 -22.83 -41.62
N ASP A 100 29.96 -22.92 -42.88
CA ASP A 100 30.42 -21.78 -43.68
C ASP A 100 29.27 -21.05 -44.41
N GLU A 101 29.60 -20.00 -45.17
CA GLU A 101 28.63 -19.25 -46.00
C GLU A 101 27.91 -20.12 -47.05
N SER A 102 28.51 -21.26 -47.42
CA SER A 102 27.91 -22.25 -48.31
C SER A 102 27.11 -23.33 -47.57
N LYS A 103 26.91 -23.16 -46.25
CA LYS A 103 26.22 -24.09 -45.34
C LYS A 103 26.87 -25.47 -45.30
N ALA A 104 28.14 -25.56 -45.70
CA ALA A 104 28.96 -26.75 -45.54
C ALA A 104 29.54 -26.76 -44.13
N ILE A 105 29.60 -27.94 -43.51
CA ILE A 105 30.20 -28.09 -42.18
C ILE A 105 31.69 -27.81 -42.30
N ILE A 106 32.17 -26.87 -41.49
CA ILE A 106 33.59 -26.57 -41.38
C ILE A 106 34.21 -27.71 -40.56
N GLU A 107 35.08 -28.52 -41.18
CA GLU A 107 35.82 -29.57 -40.47
C GLU A 107 36.69 -28.94 -39.36
N GLN A 108 36.15 -28.80 -38.15
CA GLN A 108 36.99 -28.78 -36.97
C GLN A 108 37.58 -30.19 -36.81
N GLU A 109 38.90 -30.23 -36.66
CA GLU A 109 39.73 -31.42 -36.57
C GLU A 109 38.98 -32.60 -35.95
N ARG A 110 38.76 -33.62 -36.78
CA ARG A 110 38.55 -34.99 -36.33
C ARG A 110 39.70 -35.37 -35.41
N ASN A 111 39.51 -35.21 -34.11
CA ASN A 111 40.11 -36.11 -33.14
C ASN A 111 39.41 -37.48 -33.27
N THR A 112 39.67 -38.14 -34.41
CA THR A 112 39.58 -39.59 -34.55
C THR A 112 40.63 -40.19 -33.63
N GLY A 113 40.24 -40.55 -32.42
CA GLY A 113 41.15 -41.15 -31.45
C GLY A 113 40.64 -41.26 -30.01
N GLY A 114 39.33 -41.42 -29.80
CA GLY A 114 38.76 -41.74 -28.50
C GLY A 114 37.40 -42.37 -28.73
N SER A 115 37.19 -43.57 -28.22
CA SER A 115 35.92 -44.30 -28.24
C SER A 115 34.71 -43.39 -27.98
N ASP A 116 33.56 -43.79 -28.53
CA ASP A 116 32.21 -43.52 -27.98
C ASP A 116 32.15 -43.92 -26.49
N VAL A 117 32.87 -43.19 -25.63
CA VAL A 117 32.43 -43.01 -24.26
C VAL A 117 31.37 -41.95 -24.45
N GLU A 118 30.09 -42.35 -24.35
CA GLU A 118 29.03 -41.45 -23.92
C GLU A 118 29.69 -40.43 -22.98
N LYS A 119 29.75 -39.13 -23.30
CA LYS A 119 30.30 -38.14 -22.37
C LYS A 119 29.50 -38.31 -21.08
N THR A 120 30.03 -39.11 -20.15
CA THR A 120 29.30 -39.52 -18.97
C THR A 120 29.01 -38.22 -18.27
N PRO A 121 27.73 -37.83 -18.09
CA PRO A 121 27.42 -36.54 -17.52
C PRO A 121 28.14 -36.47 -16.17
N VAL A 122 29.06 -35.51 -16.02
CA VAL A 122 29.79 -35.33 -14.77
C VAL A 122 28.74 -34.91 -13.76
N PHE A 123 28.44 -35.78 -12.80
CA PHE A 123 27.41 -35.49 -11.81
C PHE A 123 28.00 -34.66 -10.66
N VAL A 124 27.36 -33.53 -10.35
CA VAL A 124 27.69 -32.68 -9.20
C VAL A 124 26.62 -32.86 -8.13
N THR A 125 27.04 -32.87 -6.88
CA THR A 125 26.09 -32.86 -5.75
C THR A 125 25.84 -31.41 -5.33
N ALA A 126 24.58 -31.08 -5.13
CA ALA A 126 24.15 -29.80 -4.62
C ALA A 126 23.18 -29.99 -3.45
N LEU A 127 22.99 -28.93 -2.65
CA LEU A 127 22.09 -28.93 -1.51
C LEU A 127 20.91 -28.01 -1.75
N LEU A 128 19.72 -28.51 -1.43
CA LEU A 128 18.49 -27.74 -1.38
C LEU A 128 18.02 -27.57 0.06
N PHE A 129 17.46 -26.40 0.34
CA PHE A 129 17.02 -26.03 1.68
C PHE A 129 15.50 -25.92 1.74
N ARG A 130 14.84 -26.83 2.45
CA ARG A 130 13.42 -26.73 2.78
C ARG A 130 13.27 -26.08 4.15
N GLU A 131 12.58 -24.95 4.20
CA GLU A 131 12.25 -24.33 5.48
C GLU A 131 11.12 -25.10 6.19
N LEU A 132 11.23 -25.26 7.50
CA LEU A 132 10.42 -26.22 8.25
C LEU A 132 9.14 -25.67 8.90
N VAL A 133 8.87 -24.38 8.71
CA VAL A 133 7.68 -23.72 9.24
C VAL A 133 6.49 -23.93 8.30
N THR A 134 6.65 -23.62 7.00
CA THR A 134 5.61 -23.84 5.99
C THR A 134 5.94 -24.96 5.00
N GLY A 135 7.14 -25.54 5.10
CA GLY A 135 7.61 -26.59 4.22
C GLY A 135 8.03 -26.10 2.83
N LYS A 136 8.17 -24.79 2.60
CA LYS A 136 8.56 -24.25 1.29
C LYS A 136 10.06 -24.47 1.04
N ILE A 137 10.45 -24.57 -0.22
CA ILE A 137 11.87 -24.73 -0.59
C ILE A 137 12.43 -23.35 -0.91
N LEU A 138 13.55 -23.00 -0.29
CA LEU A 138 14.23 -21.74 -0.51
C LEU A 138 14.86 -21.74 -1.92
N PRO A 139 14.76 -20.62 -2.67
CA PRO A 139 15.21 -20.52 -4.06
C PRO A 139 16.74 -20.34 -4.15
N PHE A 140 17.48 -21.25 -3.54
CA PHE A 140 18.93 -21.28 -3.50
C PHE A 140 19.41 -22.73 -3.52
N MET A 141 20.54 -22.96 -4.19
CA MET A 141 21.16 -24.26 -4.29
C MET A 141 22.66 -24.14 -4.06
N HIS A 142 23.17 -24.86 -3.06
CA HIS A 142 24.60 -24.87 -2.74
C HIS A 142 25.30 -26.00 -3.47
N TRP A 143 26.12 -25.68 -4.46
CA TRP A 143 26.93 -26.67 -5.18
C TRP A 143 28.11 -27.11 -4.30
N LEU A 144 28.22 -28.41 -4.05
CA LEU A 144 29.32 -28.99 -3.30
C LEU A 144 30.46 -29.35 -4.26
N ASP A 145 31.60 -28.69 -4.08
CA ASP A 145 32.89 -29.08 -4.65
C ASP A 145 33.98 -28.95 -3.57
N ASP A 146 35.18 -29.43 -3.88
CA ASP A 146 36.31 -29.39 -2.94
C ASP A 146 36.74 -27.95 -2.58
N ALA A 147 36.34 -26.95 -3.38
CA ALA A 147 36.61 -25.54 -3.15
C ALA A 147 35.51 -24.82 -2.36
N ASN A 148 34.31 -25.40 -2.24
CA ASN A 148 33.12 -24.80 -1.62
C ASN A 148 32.41 -25.75 -0.63
N PRO A 149 33.09 -26.14 0.47
CA PRO A 149 32.48 -26.96 1.51
C PRO A 149 31.41 -26.17 2.29
N LEU A 150 30.47 -26.90 2.91
CA LEU A 150 29.51 -26.34 3.86
C LEU A 150 30.24 -25.67 5.03
N GLN A 151 30.19 -24.34 5.10
CA GLN A 151 30.75 -23.59 6.22
C GLN A 151 29.76 -23.55 7.39
N LYS A 152 30.28 -23.71 8.60
CA LYS A 152 29.49 -23.69 9.84
C LYS A 152 30.04 -22.62 10.78
N LYS A 153 29.14 -21.91 11.44
CA LYS A 153 29.42 -20.88 12.42
C LYS A 153 28.78 -21.25 13.76
N GLN A 154 29.51 -21.00 14.85
CA GLN A 154 28.99 -21.16 16.20
C GLN A 154 28.40 -19.84 16.70
N GLY A 155 27.14 -19.88 17.15
CA GLY A 155 26.42 -18.77 17.76
C GLY A 155 26.17 -19.03 19.24
N LYS A 156 26.24 -17.98 20.08
CA LYS A 156 25.84 -18.09 21.49
C LYS A 156 24.31 -18.09 21.58
N GLU A 157 23.74 -18.96 22.42
CA GLU A 157 22.27 -19.14 22.58
C GLU A 157 21.45 -17.88 22.93
N GLY A 158 22.08 -16.80 23.41
CA GLY A 158 21.40 -15.52 23.66
C GLY A 158 21.38 -14.53 22.47
N GLN A 159 22.12 -14.80 21.40
CA GLN A 159 22.24 -13.88 20.24
C GLN A 159 21.18 -14.16 19.16
N PHE A 160 20.55 -15.33 19.20
CA PHE A 160 19.63 -15.81 18.17
C PHE A 160 18.28 -16.14 18.77
N ARG A 161 17.20 -15.67 18.15
CA ARG A 161 15.86 -16.18 18.46
C ARG A 161 15.63 -17.45 17.64
N MET A 162 15.54 -18.59 18.32
CA MET A 162 15.30 -19.88 17.68
C MET A 162 13.83 -20.02 17.25
N ILE A 163 13.62 -20.29 15.97
CA ILE A 163 12.29 -20.51 15.41
C ILE A 163 11.84 -21.93 15.73
N ARG A 164 10.65 -22.03 16.34
CA ARG A 164 10.00 -23.29 16.64
C ARG A 164 9.33 -23.83 15.38
N TRP A 165 9.36 -25.15 15.23
CA TRP A 165 8.80 -25.83 14.07
C TRP A 165 8.22 -27.17 14.51
N ASN A 166 7.32 -27.73 13.70
CA ASN A 166 6.68 -29.02 13.94
C ASN A 166 7.25 -30.09 13.00
N ASN A 167 7.16 -31.36 13.37
CA ASN A 167 7.71 -32.43 12.53
C ASN A 167 6.94 -32.66 11.20
N ALA A 168 5.90 -31.87 10.88
CA ALA A 168 5.04 -32.09 9.72
C ALA A 168 5.80 -31.98 8.39
N HIS A 169 6.79 -31.10 8.33
CA HIS A 169 7.58 -30.85 7.10
C HIS A 169 8.96 -31.50 7.11
N LYS A 170 9.28 -32.30 8.14
CA LYS A 170 10.60 -32.92 8.32
C LYS A 170 10.95 -33.95 7.25
N SER A 171 9.95 -34.68 6.76
CA SER A 171 10.14 -35.89 5.95
C SER A 171 9.39 -35.81 4.62
N ASN A 172 9.47 -34.66 3.94
CA ASN A 172 8.87 -34.49 2.63
C ASN A 172 9.96 -34.19 1.57
N PRO A 173 10.50 -35.22 0.89
CA PRO A 173 11.57 -35.03 -0.07
C PRO A 173 11.14 -34.10 -1.22
N PRO A 174 12.02 -33.22 -1.73
CA PRO A 174 11.72 -32.40 -2.88
C PRO A 174 11.51 -33.27 -4.11
N THR A 175 10.69 -32.81 -5.04
CA THR A 175 10.47 -33.47 -6.33
C THR A 175 11.42 -32.94 -7.39
N GLN A 176 11.60 -33.67 -8.49
CA GLN A 176 12.39 -33.18 -9.63
C GLN A 176 11.87 -31.85 -10.18
N ARG A 177 10.54 -31.64 -10.15
CA ARG A 177 9.91 -30.37 -10.55
C ARG A 177 10.34 -29.21 -9.65
N ASP A 178 10.46 -29.45 -8.35
CA ASP A 178 10.92 -28.44 -7.40
C ASP A 178 12.36 -28.01 -7.72
N VAL A 179 13.25 -28.96 -7.97
CA VAL A 179 14.64 -28.68 -8.36
C VAL A 179 14.71 -27.83 -9.62
N ILE A 180 13.97 -28.21 -10.66
CA ILE A 180 13.91 -27.45 -11.92
C ILE A 180 13.35 -26.05 -11.69
N SER A 181 12.31 -25.91 -10.86
CA SER A 181 11.71 -24.61 -10.55
C SER A 181 12.70 -23.68 -9.84
N ILE A 182 13.48 -24.20 -8.90
CA ILE A 182 14.50 -23.45 -8.16
C ILE A 182 15.61 -23.00 -9.10
N LEU A 183 16.11 -23.88 -9.96
CA LEU A 183 17.10 -23.54 -10.97
C LEU A 183 16.62 -22.42 -11.89
N ARG A 184 15.35 -22.46 -12.32
CA ARG A 184 14.74 -21.37 -13.11
C ARG A 184 14.61 -20.06 -12.34
N VAL A 185 14.35 -20.11 -11.03
CA VAL A 185 14.28 -18.91 -10.18
C VAL A 185 15.68 -18.34 -9.97
N MET A 186 16.69 -19.18 -9.70
CA MET A 186 18.08 -18.78 -9.56
C MET A 186 18.59 -18.14 -10.85
N HIS A 187 18.40 -18.77 -12.01
CA HIS A 187 18.81 -18.20 -13.30
C HIS A 187 18.12 -16.85 -13.58
N ARG A 188 16.84 -16.70 -13.25
CA ARG A 188 16.14 -15.41 -13.37
C ARG A 188 16.73 -14.34 -12.45
N ARG A 189 17.11 -14.71 -11.23
CA ARG A 189 17.77 -13.81 -10.27
C ARG A 189 19.18 -13.45 -10.76
N SER A 190 20.00 -14.41 -11.16
CA SER A 190 21.34 -14.19 -11.73
C SER A 190 21.30 -13.23 -12.93
N ALA A 191 20.37 -13.45 -13.86
CA ALA A 191 20.17 -12.57 -15.02
C ALA A 191 19.80 -11.13 -14.61
N ALA A 192 18.92 -10.94 -13.62
CA ALA A 192 18.56 -9.62 -13.11
C ALA A 192 19.74 -8.87 -12.46
N PHE A 193 20.77 -9.59 -12.01
CA PHE A 193 22.02 -9.04 -11.47
C PHE A 193 23.19 -9.07 -12.48
N GLY A 194 22.92 -9.30 -13.77
CA GLY A 194 23.92 -9.27 -14.83
C GLY A 194 24.90 -10.45 -14.84
N ARG A 195 24.54 -11.59 -14.22
CA ARG A 195 25.32 -12.82 -14.26
C ARG A 195 24.63 -13.84 -15.18
N GLU A 196 25.29 -14.21 -16.28
CA GLU A 196 24.85 -15.30 -17.14
C GLU A 196 25.32 -16.63 -16.54
N GLU A 197 24.38 -17.41 -16.01
CA GLU A 197 24.63 -18.81 -15.65
C GLU A 197 24.05 -19.71 -16.76
N PRO A 198 24.78 -20.75 -17.22
CA PRO A 198 24.30 -21.61 -18.30
C PRO A 198 23.01 -22.33 -17.94
N THR A 199 22.10 -22.43 -18.91
CA THR A 199 20.81 -23.10 -18.72
C THR A 199 21.00 -24.62 -18.66
N LEU A 200 20.67 -25.23 -17.53
CA LEU A 200 20.83 -26.67 -17.33
C LEU A 200 19.77 -27.48 -18.10
N SER A 201 20.22 -28.41 -18.95
CA SER A 201 19.37 -29.49 -19.47
C SER A 201 19.22 -30.57 -18.40
N VAL A 202 18.23 -30.41 -17.53
CA VAL A 202 17.99 -31.31 -16.39
C VAL A 202 17.29 -32.58 -16.87
N GLN A 203 18.03 -33.54 -17.45
CA GLN A 203 17.47 -34.82 -17.92
C GLN A 203 17.45 -35.91 -16.83
N LYS A 204 18.34 -35.84 -15.83
CA LYS A 204 18.39 -36.79 -14.70
C LYS A 204 18.69 -36.05 -13.39
N VAL A 205 17.75 -36.11 -12.44
CA VAL A 205 17.92 -35.58 -11.08
C VAL A 205 17.77 -36.74 -10.11
N MET A 206 18.77 -37.00 -9.30
CA MET A 206 18.66 -37.90 -8.16
C MET A 206 18.58 -37.10 -6.86
N ILE A 207 17.67 -37.49 -5.97
CA ILE A 207 17.42 -36.81 -4.70
C ILE A 207 17.59 -37.84 -3.60
N VAL A 208 18.46 -37.56 -2.63
CA VAL A 208 18.58 -38.40 -1.44
C VAL A 208 17.38 -38.13 -0.53
N GLU A 209 16.60 -39.17 -0.23
CA GLU A 209 15.34 -39.04 0.51
C GLU A 209 15.54 -38.60 1.97
N GLN A 210 16.68 -38.95 2.58
CA GLN A 210 16.99 -38.61 3.97
C GLN A 210 17.57 -37.18 4.07
N PRO A 211 16.87 -36.24 4.75
CA PRO A 211 17.37 -34.89 4.93
C PRO A 211 18.36 -34.76 6.10
N GLU A 212 19.30 -33.84 5.96
CA GLU A 212 20.15 -33.36 7.05
C GLU A 212 19.54 -32.10 7.67
N MET A 213 19.49 -32.03 9.01
CA MET A 213 18.93 -30.89 9.73
C MET A 213 19.98 -29.81 9.98
N HIS A 214 19.68 -28.59 9.56
CA HIS A 214 20.54 -27.44 9.74
C HIS A 214 19.75 -26.22 10.22
N TYR A 215 20.46 -25.20 10.68
CA TYR A 215 19.91 -23.89 11.01
C TYR A 215 20.60 -22.80 10.19
N LEU A 216 19.81 -21.85 9.68
CA LEU A 216 20.29 -20.68 8.97
C LEU A 216 20.31 -19.46 9.90
N ASP A 217 21.34 -18.62 9.77
CA ASP A 217 21.40 -17.28 10.38
C ASP A 217 20.60 -16.32 9.51
N CYS A 218 19.39 -15.94 9.95
CA CYS A 218 18.49 -15.06 9.22
C CYS A 218 18.35 -13.73 9.96
N PRO A 219 19.07 -12.66 9.56
CA PRO A 219 18.89 -11.34 10.14
C PRO A 219 17.45 -10.82 9.94
N ILE A 220 16.91 -10.16 10.97
CA ILE A 220 15.61 -9.49 10.97
C ILE A 220 15.77 -8.06 11.48
N ALA A 221 15.16 -7.09 10.81
CA ALA A 221 15.19 -5.68 11.22
C ALA A 221 13.87 -4.97 10.92
N ILE A 222 13.60 -3.87 11.61
CA ILE A 222 12.44 -3.01 11.36
C ILE A 222 12.86 -1.86 10.46
N GLN A 223 12.19 -1.67 9.31
CA GLN A 223 12.51 -0.59 8.38
C GLN A 223 11.92 0.75 8.81
N LYS A 224 12.66 1.85 8.62
CA LYS A 224 12.16 3.21 8.89
C LYS A 224 11.03 3.63 7.95
N SER A 225 10.96 3.07 6.75
CA SER A 225 9.99 3.44 5.71
C SER A 225 8.55 3.03 6.04
N ASP A 226 8.36 1.84 6.60
CA ASP A 226 7.02 1.27 6.81
C ASP A 226 6.80 0.71 8.23
N GLY A 227 7.80 0.82 9.12
CA GLY A 227 7.75 0.33 10.49
C GLY A 227 7.52 -1.18 10.58
N GLU A 228 7.72 -1.93 9.49
CA GLU A 228 7.54 -3.37 9.44
C GLU A 228 8.87 -4.10 9.52
N PHE A 229 8.82 -5.34 10.01
CA PHE A 229 9.99 -6.21 9.97
C PHE A 229 10.28 -6.68 8.55
N ARG A 230 11.56 -6.86 8.25
CA ARG A 230 12.07 -7.55 7.06
C ARG A 230 13.06 -8.62 7.45
N ILE A 231 13.04 -9.74 6.73
CA ILE A 231 13.97 -10.85 6.96
C ILE A 231 14.93 -10.90 5.78
N ALA A 232 16.22 -10.74 6.06
CA ALA A 232 17.26 -10.85 5.04
C ALA A 232 17.31 -12.27 4.48
N ASP A 233 17.54 -12.38 3.18
CA ASP A 233 17.85 -13.66 2.56
C ASP A 233 19.19 -14.18 3.10
N PRO A 234 19.22 -15.34 3.79
CA PRO A 234 20.45 -15.90 4.35
C PRO A 234 21.53 -16.14 3.29
N PHE A 235 21.17 -16.25 2.01
CA PHE A 235 22.09 -16.49 0.90
C PHE A 235 22.53 -15.21 0.17
N GLY A 236 22.11 -14.03 0.62
CA GLY A 236 22.62 -12.74 0.13
C GLY A 236 21.79 -12.02 -0.94
N THR A 237 20.64 -12.54 -1.38
CA THR A 237 19.82 -11.91 -2.44
C THR A 237 18.73 -10.96 -1.94
N GLY A 238 19.10 -9.99 -1.09
CA GLY A 238 18.14 -9.01 -0.57
C GLY A 238 17.26 -9.58 0.55
N PHE A 239 15.95 -9.46 0.43
CA PHE A 239 14.98 -9.97 1.42
C PHE A 239 14.37 -11.31 0.99
N SER A 240 14.02 -12.16 1.97
CA SER A 240 13.39 -13.46 1.72
C SER A 240 11.89 -13.42 1.98
N LEU A 241 11.10 -13.24 0.93
CA LEU A 241 9.63 -13.26 0.99
C LEU A 241 9.07 -14.60 1.51
N ILE A 242 9.80 -15.71 1.30
CA ILE A 242 9.38 -17.02 1.82
C ILE A 242 9.49 -17.05 3.35
N LEU A 243 10.62 -16.54 3.88
CA LEU A 243 10.83 -16.50 5.32
C LEU A 243 9.92 -15.46 5.98
N GLU A 244 9.70 -14.30 5.35
CA GLU A 244 8.74 -13.29 5.81
C GLU A 244 7.33 -13.89 5.92
N GLY A 245 6.81 -14.52 4.86
CA GLY A 245 5.49 -15.14 4.90
C GLY A 245 5.38 -16.32 5.87
N ALA A 246 6.47 -17.08 6.05
CA ALA A 246 6.50 -18.14 7.06
C ALA A 246 6.54 -17.58 8.49
N PHE A 247 7.22 -16.45 8.70
CA PHE A 247 7.27 -15.78 9.99
C PHE A 247 5.93 -15.14 10.34
N GLU A 248 5.26 -14.50 9.36
CA GLU A 248 3.88 -14.04 9.50
C GLU A 248 2.95 -15.19 9.91
N HIS A 249 3.05 -16.35 9.26
CA HIS A 249 2.26 -17.53 9.61
C HIS A 249 2.50 -18.00 11.06
N LEU A 250 3.74 -17.92 11.57
CA LEU A 250 4.04 -18.23 12.96
C LEU A 250 3.45 -17.21 13.93
N LEU A 251 3.49 -15.92 13.58
CA LEU A 251 2.86 -14.88 14.41
C LEU A 251 1.35 -15.13 14.55
N GLU A 252 0.69 -15.73 13.56
CA GLU A 252 -0.74 -16.07 13.68
C GLU A 252 -1.03 -17.23 14.64
N GLN A 253 -0.03 -18.03 15.03
CA GLN A 253 -0.21 -19.27 15.80
C GLN A 253 0.55 -19.32 17.14
N ASP A 254 1.71 -18.67 17.23
CA ASP A 254 2.58 -18.70 18.41
C ASP A 254 2.50 -17.37 19.17
N GLU A 255 1.68 -17.34 20.22
CA GLU A 255 1.52 -16.21 21.12
C GLU A 255 2.86 -15.74 21.71
N LYS A 256 3.79 -16.66 22.03
CA LYS A 256 5.10 -16.29 22.61
C LYS A 256 6.03 -15.64 21.60
N LEU A 257 5.86 -15.94 20.32
CA LEU A 257 6.61 -15.27 19.25
C LEU A 257 6.03 -13.87 19.00
N CYS A 258 4.70 -13.74 19.02
CA CYS A 258 4.03 -12.45 18.99
C CYS A 258 4.48 -11.54 20.13
N GLU A 259 4.38 -12.01 21.37
CA GLU A 259 4.80 -11.24 22.55
C GLU A 259 6.26 -10.80 22.44
N TRP A 260 7.15 -11.65 21.90
CA TRP A 260 8.55 -11.29 21.69
C TRP A 260 8.72 -10.18 20.66
N LEU A 261 8.00 -10.24 19.54
CA LEU A 261 8.06 -9.21 18.50
C LEU A 261 7.46 -7.89 19.01
N GLU A 262 6.32 -7.95 19.72
CA GLU A 262 5.69 -6.78 20.34
C GLU A 262 6.62 -6.12 21.37
N GLN A 263 7.20 -6.91 22.29
CA GLN A 263 8.18 -6.38 23.25
C GLN A 263 9.40 -5.77 22.56
N TRP A 264 9.84 -6.34 21.43
CA TRP A 264 10.88 -5.73 20.63
C TRP A 264 10.43 -4.39 20.05
N LYS A 265 9.27 -4.31 19.40
CA LYS A 265 8.72 -3.05 18.85
C LYS A 265 8.57 -2.00 19.94
N VAL A 266 7.99 -2.35 21.10
CA VAL A 266 7.85 -1.46 22.27
C VAL A 266 9.21 -1.02 22.83
N SER A 267 10.25 -1.87 22.80
CA SER A 267 11.59 -1.47 23.23
C SER A 267 12.28 -0.49 22.27
N LEU A 268 11.81 -0.43 21.02
CA LEU A 268 12.27 0.51 20.00
C LEU A 268 11.46 1.80 19.98
N SER A 269 10.19 1.75 20.43
CA SER A 269 9.34 2.91 20.62
C SER A 269 10.02 3.98 21.48
N ASN A 270 10.03 5.22 21.00
CA ASN A 270 10.68 6.33 21.70
C ASN A 270 9.64 7.22 22.42
N PRO A 271 9.41 7.02 23.74
CA PRO A 271 8.44 7.83 24.47
C PRO A 271 8.85 9.31 24.59
N ARG A 272 10.07 9.70 24.22
CA ARG A 272 10.54 11.10 24.26
C ARG A 272 9.93 11.98 23.16
N ALA A 273 9.40 11.40 22.08
CA ALA A 273 8.64 12.16 21.07
C ALA A 273 7.33 12.78 21.63
N LYS A 274 6.90 12.38 22.84
CA LYS A 274 5.77 13.02 23.55
C LYS A 274 6.02 14.50 23.89
N ASN A 275 7.29 14.91 23.95
CA ASN A 275 7.71 16.31 24.06
C ASN A 275 8.25 16.80 22.72
N LEU A 276 7.46 16.71 21.65
CA LEU A 276 7.65 17.62 20.53
C LEU A 276 7.51 19.02 21.13
N GLU A 277 8.65 19.72 21.28
CA GLU A 277 8.69 21.14 21.58
C GLU A 277 7.67 21.81 20.66
N ALA A 278 6.85 22.69 21.22
CA ALA A 278 5.83 23.39 20.46
C ALA A 278 6.48 23.95 19.20
N LYS A 279 6.08 23.43 18.02
CA LYS A 279 6.58 23.93 16.74
C LYS A 279 6.51 25.46 16.79
N PRO A 280 7.57 26.17 16.36
CA PRO A 280 7.56 27.62 16.39
C PRO A 280 6.26 28.11 15.76
N LYS A 281 5.52 28.93 16.48
CA LYS A 281 4.25 29.47 16.01
C LYS A 281 4.52 30.21 14.70
N GLU A 282 3.84 29.79 13.65
CA GLU A 282 3.87 30.51 12.37
C GLU A 282 3.38 31.95 12.56
N PRO A 283 3.82 32.91 11.75
CA PRO A 283 3.42 34.31 11.89
C PRO A 283 1.90 34.52 11.84
N PHE A 284 1.16 33.65 11.15
CA PHE A 284 -0.30 33.69 11.11
C PHE A 284 -0.99 33.24 12.41
N ASP A 285 -0.32 32.48 13.28
CA ASP A 285 -0.88 31.86 14.50
C ASP A 285 -0.91 32.85 15.67
N THR A 286 -1.69 33.92 15.51
CA THR A 286 -1.89 35.00 16.50
C THR A 286 -3.30 34.98 17.08
N ASP A 287 -3.46 35.45 18.32
CA ASP A 287 -4.79 35.52 18.98
C ASP A 287 -5.79 36.39 18.20
N ILE A 288 -5.30 37.44 17.51
CA ILE A 288 -6.11 38.29 16.63
C ILE A 288 -6.66 37.48 15.46
N ASN A 289 -5.79 36.73 14.78
CA ASN A 289 -6.18 35.89 13.65
C ASN A 289 -7.10 34.74 14.09
N TRP A 290 -6.92 34.20 15.30
CA TRP A 290 -7.87 33.25 15.89
C TRP A 290 -9.25 33.86 16.15
N GLY A 291 -9.30 35.13 16.58
CA GLY A 291 -10.56 35.85 16.74
C GLY A 291 -11.29 36.10 15.43
N HIS A 292 -10.56 36.40 14.36
CA HIS A 292 -11.16 36.74 13.06
C HIS A 292 -11.42 35.51 12.16
N TYR A 293 -10.50 34.55 12.14
CA TYR A 293 -10.48 33.43 11.17
C TYR A 293 -10.27 32.05 11.82
N PRO A 294 -11.01 31.70 12.89
CA PRO A 294 -10.73 30.49 13.68
C PRO A 294 -10.66 29.20 12.84
N LYS A 295 -11.56 29.02 11.87
CA LYS A 295 -11.62 27.81 11.04
C LYS A 295 -10.47 27.74 10.02
N LEU A 296 -10.02 28.90 9.51
CA LEU A 296 -8.86 28.99 8.62
C LEU A 296 -7.57 28.70 9.37
N ILE A 297 -7.37 29.31 10.54
CA ILE A 297 -6.15 29.10 11.33
C ILE A 297 -6.04 27.64 11.76
N SER A 298 -7.15 27.02 12.19
CA SER A 298 -7.19 25.59 12.48
C SER A 298 -6.78 24.73 11.28
N SER A 299 -7.23 25.08 10.07
CA SER A 299 -6.88 24.33 8.85
C SER A 299 -5.42 24.53 8.42
N LEU A 300 -4.86 25.71 8.67
CA LEU A 300 -3.47 26.07 8.35
C LEU A 300 -2.46 25.47 9.34
N ARG A 301 -2.85 25.17 10.58
CA ARG A 301 -1.92 24.57 11.55
C ARG A 301 -1.59 23.14 11.16
N LEU A 302 -0.29 22.83 11.10
CA LEU A 302 0.18 21.46 10.93
C LEU A 302 -0.15 20.65 12.17
N GLN A 303 -0.54 19.40 11.97
CA GLN A 303 -0.70 18.45 13.07
C GLN A 303 0.66 18.21 13.75
N SER A 304 0.62 17.83 15.04
CA SER A 304 1.81 17.69 15.89
C SER A 304 2.88 16.77 15.28
N ASN A 305 2.47 15.73 14.55
CA ASN A 305 3.32 14.72 13.92
C ASN A 305 3.44 14.85 12.38
N ALA A 306 2.86 15.89 11.77
CA ALA A 306 2.89 16.11 10.32
C ALA A 306 3.93 17.16 9.94
N ALA A 307 4.81 16.87 8.98
CA ALA A 307 5.78 17.84 8.48
C ALA A 307 5.19 18.79 7.42
N PHE A 308 4.17 18.33 6.70
CA PHE A 308 3.58 19.04 5.56
C PHE A 308 2.06 19.03 5.62
N HIS A 309 1.44 20.01 4.96
CA HIS A 309 -0.02 20.06 4.83
C HIS A 309 -0.51 18.92 3.96
N SER A 310 -1.53 18.22 4.45
CA SER A 310 -2.24 17.22 3.67
C SER A 310 -3.09 17.86 2.56
N ILE A 311 -3.56 17.08 1.57
CA ILE A 311 -4.41 17.66 0.52
C ILE A 311 -5.73 18.18 1.10
N ALA A 312 -6.21 17.51 2.16
CA ALA A 312 -7.37 17.95 2.92
C ALA A 312 -7.15 19.32 3.57
N GLN A 313 -5.99 19.55 4.21
CA GLN A 313 -5.65 20.84 4.81
C GLN A 313 -5.50 21.93 3.74
N VAL A 314 -4.79 21.64 2.66
CA VAL A 314 -4.63 22.57 1.52
C VAL A 314 -6.00 23.01 1.00
N TYR A 315 -6.89 22.07 0.71
CA TYR A 315 -8.24 22.37 0.25
C TYR A 315 -9.05 23.17 1.29
N ALA A 316 -9.01 22.75 2.55
CA ALA A 316 -9.74 23.40 3.65
C ALA A 316 -9.29 24.85 3.86
N SER A 317 -7.98 25.11 3.84
CA SER A 317 -7.42 26.45 4.00
C SER A 317 -7.85 27.39 2.88
N VAL A 318 -7.87 26.91 1.63
CA VAL A 318 -8.38 27.71 0.51
C VAL A 318 -9.88 27.97 0.65
N GLU A 319 -10.66 26.96 1.01
CA GLU A 319 -12.10 27.06 1.17
C GLU A 319 -12.47 28.08 2.27
N TRP A 320 -11.81 28.02 3.43
CA TRP A 320 -12.02 28.98 4.51
C TRP A 320 -11.50 30.38 4.17
N ALA A 321 -10.38 30.51 3.48
CA ALA A 321 -9.89 31.82 3.06
C ALA A 321 -10.87 32.51 2.10
N LEU A 322 -11.43 31.77 1.13
CA LEU A 322 -12.49 32.26 0.26
C LEU A 322 -13.75 32.64 1.04
N PHE A 323 -14.16 31.81 2.01
CA PHE A 323 -15.30 32.11 2.88
C PHE A 323 -15.14 33.45 3.60
N TYR A 324 -14.01 33.65 4.28
CA TYR A 324 -13.75 34.89 5.01
C TYR A 324 -13.59 36.09 4.07
N ALA A 325 -12.97 35.91 2.90
CA ALA A 325 -12.86 36.97 1.88
C ALA A 325 -14.24 37.42 1.39
N CYS A 326 -15.15 36.48 1.10
CA CYS A 326 -16.53 36.79 0.70
C CYS A 326 -17.28 37.56 1.79
N ARG A 327 -17.08 37.17 3.06
CA ARG A 327 -17.75 37.78 4.23
C ARG A 327 -17.25 39.19 4.58
N ARG A 328 -16.03 39.56 4.19
CA ARG A 328 -15.51 40.91 4.40
C ARG A 328 -16.13 41.96 3.47
N ARG A 329 -16.78 41.53 2.40
CA ARG A 329 -17.40 42.39 1.39
C ARG A 329 -18.90 42.18 1.36
N PRO A 330 -19.70 43.15 0.88
CA PRO A 330 -21.13 42.94 0.69
C PRO A 330 -21.37 41.76 -0.27
N PHE A 331 -22.02 40.70 0.22
CA PHE A 331 -22.33 39.50 -0.57
C PHE A 331 -23.82 39.38 -0.94
N GLU A 332 -24.67 40.27 -0.42
CA GLU A 332 -26.13 40.15 -0.58
C GLU A 332 -26.59 40.32 -2.03
N ASP A 333 -25.91 41.16 -2.81
CA ASP A 333 -26.18 41.29 -4.25
C ASP A 333 -25.85 39.99 -4.99
N ALA A 334 -24.69 39.39 -4.71
CA ALA A 334 -24.29 38.10 -5.31
C ALA A 334 -25.28 36.97 -4.95
N ILE A 335 -25.73 36.90 -3.70
CA ILE A 335 -26.74 35.92 -3.26
C ILE A 335 -28.08 36.19 -3.95
N THR A 336 -28.51 37.45 -4.02
CA THR A 336 -29.77 37.86 -4.65
C THR A 336 -29.77 37.46 -6.13
N ARG A 337 -28.68 37.75 -6.85
CA ARG A 337 -28.49 37.36 -8.25
C ARG A 337 -28.58 35.84 -8.43
N LEU A 338 -27.88 35.06 -7.60
CA LEU A 338 -27.94 33.59 -7.65
C LEU A 338 -29.31 33.02 -7.23
N ARG A 339 -30.06 33.69 -6.36
CA ARG A 339 -31.38 33.23 -5.90
C ARG A 339 -32.48 33.49 -6.94
N PHE A 340 -32.42 34.62 -7.63
CA PHE A 340 -33.45 35.04 -8.59
C PHE A 340 -33.13 34.66 -10.05
N THR A 341 -31.93 34.16 -10.34
CA THR A 341 -31.60 33.57 -11.63
C THR A 341 -32.08 32.11 -11.67
N PRO A 342 -32.71 31.62 -12.76
CA PRO A 342 -33.04 30.22 -12.90
C PRO A 342 -31.79 29.32 -12.84
N GLN A 343 -31.85 28.18 -12.14
CA GLN A 343 -30.70 27.28 -11.97
C GLN A 343 -30.03 26.85 -13.29
N ALA A 344 -30.81 26.70 -14.37
CA ALA A 344 -30.29 26.36 -15.69
C ALA A 344 -29.38 27.45 -16.29
N GLU A 345 -29.54 28.71 -15.87
CA GLU A 345 -28.82 29.87 -16.37
C GLU A 345 -27.59 30.23 -15.51
N HIS A 346 -27.42 29.60 -14.33
CA HIS A 346 -26.29 29.89 -13.43
C HIS A 346 -24.94 29.69 -14.13
N SER A 347 -24.83 28.69 -14.99
CA SER A 347 -23.57 28.41 -15.70
C SER A 347 -23.17 29.57 -16.63
N ALA A 348 -24.14 30.13 -17.37
CA ALA A 348 -23.92 31.27 -18.25
C ALA A 348 -23.58 32.54 -17.44
N LEU A 349 -24.39 32.82 -16.41
CA LEU A 349 -24.15 33.96 -15.50
C LEU A 349 -22.74 33.96 -14.91
N LEU A 350 -22.29 32.82 -14.42
CA LEU A 350 -20.96 32.68 -13.82
C LEU A 350 -19.85 32.69 -14.87
N ALA A 351 -20.11 32.21 -16.08
CA ALA A 351 -19.15 32.28 -17.17
C ALA A 351 -18.88 33.72 -17.61
N ASP A 352 -19.94 34.52 -17.78
CA ASP A 352 -19.81 35.94 -18.13
C ASP A 352 -19.04 36.70 -17.03
N ALA A 353 -19.42 36.51 -15.78
CA ALA A 353 -18.73 37.14 -14.66
C ALA A 353 -17.27 36.67 -14.51
N SER A 354 -16.96 35.41 -14.83
CA SER A 354 -15.58 34.91 -14.81
C SER A 354 -14.72 35.57 -15.89
N ASN A 355 -15.26 35.75 -17.09
CA ASN A 355 -14.57 36.43 -18.19
C ASN A 355 -14.26 37.89 -17.83
N ASP A 356 -15.22 38.60 -17.22
CA ASP A 356 -15.04 39.99 -16.78
C ASP A 356 -13.94 40.14 -15.72
N VAL A 357 -13.76 39.13 -14.86
CA VAL A 357 -12.73 39.10 -13.81
C VAL A 357 -11.37 38.62 -14.36
N GLY A 358 -11.34 38.02 -15.56
CA GLY A 358 -10.13 37.49 -16.19
C GLY A 358 -9.81 36.03 -15.84
N LEU A 359 -10.80 35.24 -15.41
CA LEU A 359 -10.65 33.82 -15.10
C LEU A 359 -11.05 32.94 -16.29
N THR A 360 -10.29 31.88 -16.52
CA THR A 360 -10.63 30.87 -17.54
C THR A 360 -11.78 29.98 -17.07
N LEU A 361 -12.68 29.66 -18.00
CA LEU A 361 -13.84 28.83 -17.73
C LEU A 361 -13.47 27.37 -17.47
N PRO A 362 -14.18 26.67 -16.55
CA PRO A 362 -14.01 25.25 -16.35
C PRO A 362 -14.52 24.46 -17.57
N HIS A 363 -13.87 23.34 -17.88
CA HIS A 363 -14.17 22.53 -19.08
C HIS A 363 -15.64 22.04 -19.16
N PHE A 364 -16.27 21.78 -18.01
CA PHE A 364 -17.66 21.32 -17.94
C PHE A 364 -18.66 22.40 -17.51
N GLY A 365 -18.26 23.68 -17.52
CA GLY A 365 -19.07 24.78 -17.03
C GLY A 365 -19.27 24.76 -15.50
N PHE A 366 -20.06 25.71 -14.99
CA PHE A 366 -20.38 25.78 -13.56
C PHE A 366 -21.59 24.92 -13.22
N ARG A 367 -21.56 24.32 -12.04
CA ARG A 367 -22.72 23.61 -11.50
C ARG A 367 -23.76 24.61 -10.97
N PRO A 368 -25.06 24.34 -11.14
CA PRO A 368 -26.10 25.15 -10.53
C PRO A 368 -26.02 25.13 -9.00
N ILE A 369 -26.09 26.32 -8.40
CA ILE A 369 -26.09 26.51 -6.95
C ILE A 369 -27.52 26.47 -6.44
N ARG A 370 -27.82 25.52 -5.54
CA ARG A 370 -29.14 25.37 -4.93
C ARG A 370 -29.35 26.37 -3.81
N GLU A 371 -30.59 26.77 -3.56
CA GLU A 371 -30.92 27.71 -2.48
C GLU A 371 -30.42 27.24 -1.11
N GLY A 372 -30.55 25.95 -0.80
CA GLY A 372 -30.02 25.36 0.43
C GLY A 372 -28.51 25.59 0.62
N LYS A 373 -27.74 25.64 -0.48
CA LYS A 373 -26.29 25.92 -0.44
C LYS A 373 -25.98 27.39 -0.18
N LEU A 374 -26.82 28.29 -0.65
CA LEU A 374 -26.73 29.71 -0.32
C LEU A 374 -27.06 29.92 1.17
N LEU A 375 -28.08 29.23 1.69
CA LEU A 375 -28.42 29.24 3.12
C LEU A 375 -27.28 28.67 3.97
N ASP A 376 -26.65 27.57 3.54
CA ASP A 376 -25.47 27.00 4.21
C ASP A 376 -24.34 28.03 4.34
N PHE A 377 -24.05 28.80 3.28
CA PHE A 377 -23.07 29.90 3.33
C PHE A 377 -23.46 30.99 4.34
N GLN A 378 -24.73 31.43 4.31
CA GLN A 378 -25.24 32.43 5.26
C GLN A 378 -25.16 31.93 6.71
N ASN A 379 -25.33 30.62 6.92
CA ASN A 379 -25.21 29.94 8.21
C ASN A 379 -23.75 29.59 8.60
N GLY A 380 -22.76 30.05 7.85
CA GLY A 380 -21.34 29.94 8.23
C GLY A 380 -20.63 28.66 7.77
N LYS A 381 -21.21 27.92 6.82
CA LYS A 381 -20.57 26.76 6.19
C LYS A 381 -19.81 27.18 4.93
N ALA A 382 -18.62 26.61 4.76
CA ALA A 382 -17.78 26.85 3.60
C ALA A 382 -17.90 25.68 2.61
N GLU A 383 -18.30 25.99 1.37
CA GLU A 383 -18.32 25.03 0.27
C GLU A 383 -17.81 25.71 -1.00
N LEU A 384 -16.73 25.16 -1.56
CA LEU A 384 -15.98 25.79 -2.65
C LEU A 384 -16.85 26.24 -3.84
N GLU A 385 -17.82 25.43 -4.27
CA GLU A 385 -18.66 25.76 -5.44
C GLU A 385 -19.51 27.02 -5.19
N THR A 386 -20.12 27.10 -4.01
CA THR A 386 -20.89 28.28 -3.58
C THR A 386 -19.98 29.49 -3.39
N LEU A 387 -18.83 29.30 -2.74
CA LEU A 387 -17.88 30.37 -2.45
C LEU A 387 -17.27 30.97 -3.71
N LEU A 388 -16.88 30.14 -4.68
CA LEU A 388 -16.39 30.62 -5.97
C LEU A 388 -17.46 31.42 -6.70
N SER A 389 -18.70 30.92 -6.71
CA SER A 389 -19.82 31.62 -7.35
C SER A 389 -20.05 33.01 -6.76
N ILE A 390 -20.04 33.12 -5.43
CA ILE A 390 -20.19 34.39 -4.72
C ILE A 390 -18.98 35.31 -4.99
N ALA A 391 -17.75 34.80 -4.86
CA ALA A 391 -16.52 35.57 -5.04
C ALA A 391 -16.39 36.14 -6.47
N ILE A 392 -16.76 35.37 -7.50
CA ILE A 392 -16.74 35.79 -8.90
C ILE A 392 -17.74 36.94 -9.11
N LEU A 393 -18.98 36.80 -8.62
CA LEU A 393 -20.00 37.85 -8.75
C LEU A 393 -19.65 39.11 -7.96
N GLN A 394 -19.05 38.96 -6.77
CA GLN A 394 -18.53 40.10 -6.01
C GLN A 394 -17.40 40.80 -6.77
N ALA A 395 -16.47 40.06 -7.35
CA ALA A 395 -15.36 40.62 -8.11
C ALA A 395 -15.82 41.32 -9.39
N GLN A 396 -16.86 40.83 -10.05
CA GLN A 396 -17.46 41.50 -11.21
C GLN A 396 -17.99 42.89 -10.83
N SER A 397 -18.59 43.02 -9.64
CA SER A 397 -19.13 44.30 -9.14
C SER A 397 -18.12 45.18 -8.40
N ASP A 398 -16.93 44.65 -8.07
CA ASP A 398 -15.90 45.34 -7.27
C ASP A 398 -14.51 45.14 -7.89
N ALA A 399 -14.02 46.17 -8.59
CA ALA A 399 -12.69 46.17 -9.19
C ALA A 399 -11.54 46.09 -8.15
N SER A 400 -11.80 46.40 -6.87
CA SER A 400 -10.82 46.24 -5.78
C SER A 400 -10.77 44.83 -5.21
N HIS A 401 -11.63 43.93 -5.70
CA HIS A 401 -11.71 42.57 -5.20
C HIS A 401 -10.39 41.81 -5.44
N PRO A 402 -9.82 41.12 -4.43
CA PRO A 402 -8.53 40.43 -4.56
C PRO A 402 -8.49 39.39 -5.68
N LEU A 403 -9.66 38.85 -6.06
CA LEU A 403 -9.79 37.88 -7.15
C LEU A 403 -9.28 38.42 -8.50
N HIS A 404 -9.33 39.73 -8.76
CA HIS A 404 -8.72 40.32 -9.97
C HIS A 404 -7.20 40.12 -10.00
N ARG A 405 -6.52 40.33 -8.85
CA ARG A 405 -5.08 40.08 -8.73
C ARG A 405 -4.76 38.60 -8.89
N ILE A 406 -5.58 37.73 -8.29
CA ILE A 406 -5.43 36.29 -8.39
C ILE A 406 -5.65 35.84 -9.84
N ALA A 407 -6.63 36.39 -10.55
CA ALA A 407 -6.93 36.04 -11.93
C ALA A 407 -5.77 36.41 -12.89
N VAL A 408 -5.06 37.51 -12.63
CA VAL A 408 -3.86 37.88 -13.40
C VAL A 408 -2.72 36.88 -13.19
N LEU A 409 -2.50 36.43 -11.95
CA LEU A 409 -1.41 35.49 -11.62
C LEU A 409 -1.75 34.04 -11.98
N HIS A 410 -3.02 33.66 -11.78
CA HIS A 410 -3.55 32.31 -11.95
C HIS A 410 -4.88 32.33 -12.74
N PRO A 411 -4.87 32.60 -14.07
CA PRO A 411 -6.09 32.62 -14.87
C PRO A 411 -6.87 31.30 -14.80
N THR A 412 -6.15 30.18 -14.61
CA THR A 412 -6.70 28.82 -14.48
C THR A 412 -7.11 28.43 -13.06
N LEU A 413 -7.28 29.40 -12.15
CA LEU A 413 -7.62 29.18 -10.74
C LEU A 413 -8.75 28.16 -10.55
N ILE A 414 -9.86 28.33 -11.26
CA ILE A 414 -11.06 27.50 -11.09
C ILE A 414 -10.75 26.03 -11.37
N SER A 415 -10.09 25.76 -12.51
CA SER A 415 -9.69 24.40 -12.89
C SER A 415 -8.69 23.79 -11.90
N HIS A 416 -7.78 24.59 -11.34
CA HIS A 416 -6.83 24.15 -10.32
C HIS A 416 -7.55 23.78 -9.02
N LEU A 417 -8.47 24.60 -8.53
CA LEU A 417 -9.24 24.32 -7.32
C LEU A 417 -10.15 23.10 -7.46
N LEU A 418 -10.74 22.89 -8.64
CA LEU A 418 -11.53 21.68 -8.94
C LEU A 418 -10.65 20.42 -8.98
N ARG A 419 -9.39 20.53 -9.45
CA ARG A 419 -8.41 19.43 -9.38
C ARG A 419 -8.07 19.08 -7.94
N ILE A 420 -7.76 20.07 -7.10
CA ILE A 420 -7.49 19.86 -5.66
C ILE A 420 -8.71 19.22 -4.99
N LYS A 421 -9.92 19.71 -5.27
CA LYS A 421 -11.19 19.14 -4.77
C LYS A 421 -11.30 17.66 -5.12
N LYS A 422 -11.11 17.32 -6.40
CA LYS A 422 -11.19 15.94 -6.89
C LYS A 422 -10.19 15.03 -6.17
N THR A 423 -8.93 15.43 -6.08
CA THR A 423 -7.89 14.65 -5.39
C THR A 423 -8.22 14.48 -3.90
N ARG A 424 -8.73 15.52 -3.24
CA ARG A 424 -9.18 15.46 -1.84
C ARG A 424 -10.35 14.51 -1.65
N ASP A 425 -11.36 14.59 -2.52
CA ASP A 425 -12.55 13.73 -2.44
C ASP A 425 -12.18 12.27 -2.68
N GLU A 426 -11.32 11.97 -3.67
CA GLU A 426 -10.79 10.63 -3.90
C GLU A 426 -10.10 10.07 -2.65
N LYS A 427 -9.18 10.83 -2.04
CA LYS A 427 -8.51 10.39 -0.79
C LYS A 427 -9.46 10.26 0.39
N GLY A 428 -10.44 11.16 0.52
CA GLY A 428 -11.44 11.16 1.59
C GLY A 428 -12.48 10.03 1.49
N HIS A 429 -12.49 9.31 0.37
CA HIS A 429 -13.22 8.08 0.14
C HIS A 429 -12.30 6.84 0.09
N GLY A 430 -11.06 6.98 0.58
CA GLY A 430 -10.10 5.88 0.66
C GLY A 430 -9.43 5.51 -0.66
N LYS A 431 -9.59 6.28 -1.75
CA LYS A 431 -8.86 6.01 -3.00
C LYS A 431 -7.42 6.54 -2.90
N GLY A 432 -6.44 5.70 -3.23
CA GLY A 432 -5.02 6.03 -3.14
C GLY A 432 -4.44 5.94 -1.73
N SER A 433 -3.16 6.29 -1.60
CA SER A 433 -2.42 6.25 -0.33
C SER A 433 -2.97 7.24 0.70
N VAL A 434 -2.61 7.01 1.97
CA VAL A 434 -2.96 7.84 3.12
C VAL A 434 -2.62 9.33 2.89
N ASP A 435 -3.38 10.21 3.53
CA ASP A 435 -3.17 11.66 3.46
C ASP A 435 -2.05 12.16 4.40
N ALA A 436 -0.89 11.49 4.36
CA ALA A 436 0.31 11.84 5.12
C ALA A 436 1.47 12.12 4.15
N PRO A 437 1.55 13.32 3.55
CA PRO A 437 2.62 13.64 2.63
C PRO A 437 3.99 13.56 3.31
N GLU A 438 4.87 12.72 2.79
CA GLU A 438 6.30 12.68 3.15
C GLU A 438 7.09 13.83 2.53
N VAL A 439 6.52 14.49 1.53
CA VAL A 439 7.06 15.62 0.79
C VAL A 439 6.00 16.70 0.68
N GLU A 440 6.40 17.96 0.76
CA GLU A 440 5.50 19.08 0.53
C GLU A 440 4.74 18.94 -0.80
N LEU A 441 3.41 19.05 -0.73
CA LEU A 441 2.59 19.02 -1.93
C LEU A 441 2.90 20.25 -2.79
N SER A 442 2.95 20.06 -4.11
CA SER A 442 3.10 21.16 -5.08
C SER A 442 2.01 22.24 -4.93
N ASP A 443 0.86 21.89 -4.34
CA ASP A 443 -0.27 22.80 -4.11
C ASP A 443 -0.13 23.62 -2.81
N ALA A 444 0.82 23.32 -1.93
CA ALA A 444 1.02 24.04 -0.67
C ALA A 444 1.54 25.48 -0.88
N PRO A 445 2.55 25.75 -1.74
CA PRO A 445 2.96 27.12 -2.05
C PRO A 445 1.82 27.95 -2.67
N PHE A 446 1.07 27.33 -3.60
CA PHE A 446 -0.11 27.93 -4.20
C PHE A 446 -1.18 28.29 -3.15
N MET A 447 -1.43 27.40 -2.17
CA MET A 447 -2.33 27.69 -1.06
C MET A 447 -1.88 28.89 -0.23
N ARG A 448 -0.58 28.98 0.13
CA ARG A 448 -0.05 30.11 0.90
C ARG A 448 -0.22 31.43 0.15
N GLU A 449 0.13 31.45 -1.14
CA GLU A 449 -0.02 32.62 -2.01
C GLU A 449 -1.49 33.07 -2.11
N LEU A 450 -2.39 32.12 -2.33
CA LEU A 450 -3.82 32.40 -2.47
C LEU A 450 -4.43 32.92 -1.16
N VAL A 451 -4.12 32.27 -0.04
CA VAL A 451 -4.60 32.67 1.30
C VAL A 451 -4.10 34.08 1.64
N HIS A 452 -2.81 34.35 1.43
CA HIS A 452 -2.22 35.68 1.69
C HIS A 452 -2.84 36.76 0.79
N THR A 453 -3.10 36.44 -0.48
CA THR A 453 -3.72 37.40 -1.42
C THR A 453 -5.17 37.72 -1.05
N LEU A 454 -5.93 36.72 -0.60
CA LEU A 454 -7.31 36.90 -0.15
C LEU A 454 -7.39 37.62 1.20
N LEU A 455 -6.46 37.32 2.11
CA LEU A 455 -6.42 37.80 3.50
C LEU A 455 -4.99 38.25 3.85
N PRO A 456 -4.61 39.50 3.55
CA PRO A 456 -3.23 39.99 3.72
C PRO A 456 -2.68 39.94 5.16
N GLU A 457 -3.55 39.84 6.16
CA GLU A 457 -3.18 39.69 7.58
C GLU A 457 -2.70 38.27 7.94
N ILE A 458 -2.91 37.30 7.05
CA ILE A 458 -2.35 35.97 7.17
C ILE A 458 -0.96 35.98 6.55
N LEU A 459 0.05 36.00 7.41
CA LEU A 459 1.46 36.00 7.02
C LEU A 459 2.07 34.61 7.24
N PHE A 460 2.79 34.12 6.23
CA PHE A 460 3.56 32.89 6.31
C PHE A 460 5.03 33.23 6.56
N SER A 461 5.76 32.35 7.25
CA SER A 461 7.20 32.51 7.37
C SER A 461 7.90 32.21 6.03
N ASP A 462 8.95 32.97 5.72
CA ASP A 462 9.84 32.71 4.57
C ASP A 462 10.87 31.59 4.85
N ILE A 463 10.74 30.92 6.01
CA ILE A 463 11.66 29.87 6.44
C ILE A 463 11.31 28.61 5.63
N PRO A 464 12.27 27.98 4.93
CA PRO A 464 12.00 26.72 4.25
C PRO A 464 11.47 25.71 5.26
N VAL A 465 10.38 25.02 4.89
CA VAL A 465 9.75 24.01 5.76
C VAL A 465 10.83 23.05 6.24
N SER A 466 11.08 23.02 7.56
CA SER A 466 12.10 22.17 8.14
C SER A 466 11.94 20.75 7.63
N THR A 467 13.03 20.15 7.15
CA THR A 467 13.02 18.74 6.76
C THR A 467 12.46 17.91 7.91
N PRO A 468 11.47 17.04 7.66
CA PRO A 468 10.91 16.19 8.70
C PRO A 468 12.04 15.50 9.47
N ASP A 469 11.94 15.45 10.79
CA ASP A 469 12.74 14.52 11.55
C ASP A 469 12.34 13.09 11.12
N SER A 470 13.12 12.53 10.20
CA SER A 470 12.89 11.20 9.63
C SER A 470 12.82 10.13 10.70
N ASP A 471 13.47 10.33 11.84
CA ASP A 471 13.51 9.37 12.94
C ASP A 471 12.22 9.49 13.76
N ALA A 472 11.77 10.70 14.07
CA ALA A 472 10.47 10.92 14.72
C ALA A 472 9.29 10.41 13.88
N HIS A 473 9.37 10.55 12.55
CA HIS A 473 8.36 9.99 11.65
C HIS A 473 8.34 8.46 11.68
N ALA A 474 9.51 7.83 11.54
CA ALA A 474 9.66 6.39 11.59
C ALA A 474 9.20 5.81 12.94
N ASP A 475 9.53 6.48 14.04
CA ASP A 475 9.08 6.12 15.40
C ASP A 475 7.56 6.22 15.52
N SER A 476 6.95 7.32 15.07
CA SER A 476 5.49 7.48 15.06
C SER A 476 4.80 6.37 14.27
N LEU A 477 5.37 5.99 13.13
CA LEU A 477 4.80 4.96 12.25
C LEU A 477 4.93 3.56 12.85
N LEU A 478 6.06 3.24 13.47
CA LEU A 478 6.25 2.02 14.25
C LEU A 478 5.25 1.94 15.41
N ASP A 479 5.07 3.03 16.16
CA ASP A 479 4.15 3.08 17.31
C ASP A 479 2.70 2.85 16.89
N GLY A 480 2.25 3.54 15.82
CA GLY A 480 0.90 3.36 15.28
C GLY A 480 0.66 1.92 14.79
N ARG A 481 1.65 1.34 14.10
CA ARG A 481 1.58 -0.04 13.61
C ARG A 481 1.58 -1.07 14.75
N THR A 482 2.38 -0.83 15.78
CA THR A 482 2.41 -1.70 16.96
C THR A 482 1.08 -1.63 17.71
N SER A 483 0.52 -0.43 17.90
CA SER A 483 -0.78 -0.25 18.55
C SER A 483 -1.92 -0.97 17.83
N ILE A 484 -1.99 -0.87 16.49
CA ILE A 484 -3.05 -1.55 15.73
C ILE A 484 -2.86 -3.07 15.70
N GLN A 485 -1.61 -3.55 15.64
CA GLN A 485 -1.30 -4.98 15.68
C GLN A 485 -1.68 -5.58 17.04
N SER A 486 -1.42 -4.88 18.14
CA SER A 486 -1.84 -5.33 19.48
C SER A 486 -3.36 -5.27 19.66
N GLU A 487 -4.06 -4.36 19.00
CA GLU A 487 -5.52 -4.26 19.05
C GLU A 487 -6.21 -5.39 18.26
N PHE A 488 -5.76 -5.66 17.03
CA PHE A 488 -6.40 -6.66 16.14
C PHE A 488 -5.80 -8.06 16.24
N GLY A 489 -4.58 -8.18 16.76
CA GLY A 489 -3.74 -9.37 16.63
C GLY A 489 -3.19 -9.54 15.21
N PHE A 490 -2.06 -10.23 15.07
CA PHE A 490 -1.41 -10.44 13.77
C PHE A 490 -2.30 -11.14 12.75
N LYS A 491 -3.07 -12.14 13.17
CA LYS A 491 -3.97 -12.90 12.29
C LYS A 491 -5.03 -12.03 11.63
N THR A 492 -5.75 -11.22 12.41
CA THR A 492 -6.79 -10.34 11.87
C THR A 492 -6.17 -9.19 11.10
N PHE A 493 -5.09 -8.60 11.62
CA PHE A 493 -4.38 -7.52 10.95
C PHE A 493 -3.85 -7.94 9.58
N ASN A 494 -3.24 -9.12 9.43
CA ASN A 494 -2.69 -9.60 8.17
C ASN A 494 -3.75 -9.82 7.09
N ARG A 495 -4.97 -10.21 7.48
CA ARG A 495 -6.12 -10.36 6.58
C ARG A 495 -6.66 -9.04 6.03
N LEU A 496 -6.34 -7.91 6.66
CA LEU A 496 -6.74 -6.59 6.17
C LEU A 496 -6.01 -6.25 4.85
N GLY A 497 -6.72 -5.65 3.90
CA GLY A 497 -6.12 -5.11 2.68
C GLY A 497 -5.14 -3.96 2.99
N THR A 498 -4.15 -3.75 2.11
CA THR A 498 -3.08 -2.76 2.31
C THR A 498 -3.61 -1.36 2.63
N ASN A 499 -4.58 -0.88 1.85
CA ASN A 499 -5.19 0.44 2.08
C ASN A 499 -5.83 0.55 3.48
N LEU A 500 -6.58 -0.47 3.89
CA LEU A 500 -7.20 -0.51 5.22
C LEU A 500 -6.15 -0.48 6.34
N LYS A 501 -5.06 -1.26 6.20
CA LYS A 501 -3.92 -1.23 7.14
C LYS A 501 -3.34 0.17 7.27
N GLU A 502 -3.04 0.81 6.15
CA GLU A 502 -2.45 2.15 6.14
C GLU A 502 -3.38 3.20 6.78
N ARG A 503 -4.69 3.16 6.49
CA ARG A 503 -5.69 4.06 7.10
C ARG A 503 -5.75 3.91 8.61
N LEU A 504 -5.78 2.67 9.09
CA LEU A 504 -5.81 2.38 10.53
C LEU A 504 -4.50 2.80 11.22
N ILE A 505 -3.34 2.56 10.61
CA ILE A 505 -2.05 3.02 11.12
C ILE A 505 -2.04 4.56 11.23
N HIS A 506 -2.56 5.26 10.22
CA HIS A 506 -2.63 6.73 10.26
C HIS A 506 -3.57 7.25 11.35
N ALA A 507 -4.75 6.64 11.49
CA ALA A 507 -5.68 6.96 12.57
C ALA A 507 -5.04 6.72 13.96
N GLU A 508 -4.28 5.62 14.13
CA GLU A 508 -3.58 5.35 15.39
C GLU A 508 -2.46 6.34 15.67
N ARG A 509 -1.71 6.75 14.65
CA ARG A 509 -0.71 7.80 14.79
C ARG A 509 -1.35 9.08 15.31
N PHE A 510 -2.51 9.48 14.82
CA PHE A 510 -3.23 10.61 15.41
C PHE A 510 -3.63 10.34 16.86
N PHE A 511 -4.26 9.20 17.14
CA PHE A 511 -4.75 8.85 18.47
C PHE A 511 -3.66 8.86 19.57
N LEU A 512 -2.49 8.30 19.27
CA LEU A 512 -1.39 8.18 20.22
C LEU A 512 -0.84 9.56 20.66
N PHE A 513 -0.82 10.55 19.75
CA PHE A 513 -0.22 11.86 19.99
C PHE A 513 -1.22 13.00 20.19
N CYS A 514 -2.53 12.77 19.96
CA CYS A 514 -3.56 13.79 20.13
C CYS A 514 -3.71 14.26 21.59
N LYS A 515 -4.10 15.53 21.74
CA LYS A 515 -4.46 16.22 22.97
C LYS A 515 -5.93 16.67 22.91
N ASP A 516 -6.48 17.06 24.06
CA ASP A 516 -7.84 17.57 24.11
C ASP A 516 -8.00 18.83 23.26
N GLY A 517 -9.02 18.84 22.41
CA GLY A 517 -9.33 19.96 21.52
C GLY A 517 -8.54 19.97 20.21
N ASP A 518 -7.68 18.98 19.97
CA ASP A 518 -7.05 18.80 18.65
C ASP A 518 -8.12 18.49 17.59
N ASP A 519 -7.90 19.00 16.37
CA ASP A 519 -8.78 18.75 15.23
C ASP A 519 -8.71 17.27 14.80
N ALA A 520 -9.77 16.53 15.14
CA ALA A 520 -9.92 15.10 14.88
C ALA A 520 -10.52 14.79 13.50
N LEU A 521 -10.73 15.77 12.63
CA LEU A 521 -11.39 15.55 11.33
C LEU A 521 -10.64 14.54 10.46
N ALA A 522 -9.31 14.61 10.40
CA ALA A 522 -8.49 13.67 9.64
C ALA A 522 -8.64 12.23 10.17
N PHE A 523 -8.61 12.08 11.49
CA PHE A 523 -8.83 10.80 12.17
C PHE A 523 -10.21 10.22 11.85
N VAL A 524 -11.27 11.02 11.94
CA VAL A 524 -12.63 10.58 11.59
C VAL A 524 -12.74 10.21 10.10
N ARG A 525 -12.04 10.92 9.20
CA ARG A 525 -11.99 10.57 7.77
C ARG A 525 -11.30 9.24 7.51
N ASP A 526 -10.23 8.91 8.23
CA ASP A 526 -9.57 7.62 8.09
C ASP A 526 -10.41 6.48 8.67
N LEU A 527 -11.09 6.69 9.81
CA LEU A 527 -12.07 5.73 10.32
C LEU A 527 -13.23 5.52 9.35
N TYR A 528 -13.75 6.58 8.76
CA TYR A 528 -14.80 6.52 7.75
C TYR A 528 -14.36 5.70 6.53
N ALA A 529 -13.17 5.98 5.99
CA ALA A 529 -12.62 5.25 4.84
C ALA A 529 -12.31 3.78 5.19
N ALA A 530 -11.81 3.52 6.40
CA ALA A 530 -11.56 2.18 6.90
C ALA A 530 -12.85 1.36 7.00
N LEU A 531 -13.89 1.91 7.64
CA LEU A 531 -15.20 1.27 7.73
C LEU A 531 -15.79 1.05 6.33
N GLN A 532 -15.72 2.04 5.45
CA GLN A 532 -16.23 1.91 4.08
C GLN A 532 -15.55 0.77 3.34
N SER A 533 -14.22 0.64 3.46
CA SER A 533 -13.44 -0.44 2.84
C SER A 533 -13.86 -1.82 3.36
N VAL A 534 -14.15 -1.94 4.66
CA VAL A 534 -14.58 -3.21 5.28
C VAL A 534 -15.98 -3.62 4.81
N PHE A 535 -16.91 -2.67 4.71
CA PHE A 535 -18.20 -2.96 4.09
C PHE A 535 -18.07 -3.33 2.62
N GLU A 536 -17.21 -2.67 1.84
CA GLU A 536 -16.99 -3.04 0.45
C GLU A 536 -16.44 -4.47 0.31
N MET A 537 -15.52 -4.88 1.20
CA MET A 537 -15.02 -6.26 1.25
C MET A 537 -16.14 -7.27 1.54
N SER A 538 -17.07 -6.98 2.45
CA SER A 538 -18.19 -7.88 2.77
C SER A 538 -19.26 -7.94 1.67
N LEU A 539 -19.30 -6.95 0.78
CA LEU A 539 -20.23 -6.88 -0.36
C LEU A 539 -19.70 -7.57 -1.63
N ALA A 540 -18.38 -7.71 -1.80
CA ALA A 540 -17.73 -8.09 -3.06
C ALA A 540 -18.15 -9.45 -3.67
N SER A 541 -18.80 -10.32 -2.89
CA SER A 541 -19.18 -11.68 -3.31
C SER A 541 -20.69 -11.94 -3.30
N LYS A 542 -21.52 -10.90 -3.08
CA LYS A 542 -22.98 -11.05 -2.95
C LYS A 542 -23.70 -10.47 -4.17
N LEU A 543 -24.84 -11.07 -4.54
CA LEU A 543 -25.69 -10.55 -5.62
C LEU A 543 -26.65 -9.47 -5.08
N PRO A 544 -26.85 -8.38 -5.83
CA PRO A 544 -27.76 -7.32 -5.39
C PRO A 544 -29.21 -7.82 -5.40
N PRO A 545 -30.04 -7.39 -4.44
CA PRO A 545 -31.44 -7.79 -4.38
C PRO A 545 -32.27 -7.08 -5.47
N ASP A 546 -33.30 -7.77 -5.95
CA ASP A 546 -34.27 -7.23 -6.91
C ASP A 546 -35.32 -6.38 -6.18
N ILE A 547 -34.93 -5.15 -5.81
CA ILE A 547 -35.74 -4.16 -5.11
C ILE A 547 -35.75 -2.88 -5.93
N ASN A 548 -36.86 -2.15 -5.97
CA ASN A 548 -36.93 -0.85 -6.64
C ASN A 548 -36.12 0.23 -5.88
N ASP A 549 -35.48 1.17 -6.60
CA ASP A 549 -34.73 2.29 -6.03
C ASP A 549 -35.51 3.05 -4.95
N ALA A 550 -36.81 3.28 -5.17
CA ALA A 550 -37.68 3.98 -4.22
C ALA A 550 -37.82 3.26 -2.87
N GLN A 551 -37.61 1.94 -2.83
CA GLN A 551 -37.83 1.10 -1.65
C GLN A 551 -36.53 0.71 -0.95
N LEU A 552 -35.36 1.05 -1.50
CA LEU A 552 -34.06 0.59 -0.97
C LEU A 552 -33.83 1.02 0.48
N VAL A 553 -34.02 2.32 0.79
CA VAL A 553 -33.77 2.87 2.14
C VAL A 553 -34.79 2.34 3.15
N GLU A 554 -36.06 2.28 2.76
CA GLU A 554 -37.14 1.75 3.61
C GLU A 554 -36.91 0.26 3.94
N SER A 555 -36.60 -0.55 2.92
CA SER A 555 -36.34 -1.99 3.09
C SER A 555 -35.11 -2.26 3.95
N ALA A 556 -34.04 -1.48 3.77
CA ALA A 556 -32.85 -1.58 4.62
C ALA A 556 -33.18 -1.20 6.07
N GLY A 557 -33.98 -0.15 6.28
CA GLY A 557 -34.48 0.26 7.59
C GLY A 557 -35.31 -0.84 8.26
N SER A 558 -36.25 -1.46 7.54
CA SER A 558 -37.03 -2.58 8.09
C SER A 558 -36.14 -3.75 8.51
N ARG A 559 -35.12 -4.11 7.72
CA ARG A 559 -34.17 -5.17 8.08
C ARG A 559 -33.36 -4.81 9.33
N ALA A 560 -32.91 -3.57 9.45
CA ALA A 560 -32.19 -3.11 10.63
C ALA A 560 -33.05 -3.18 11.91
N ILE A 561 -34.32 -2.79 11.81
CA ILE A 561 -35.28 -2.86 12.91
C ILE A 561 -35.61 -4.31 13.27
N CYS A 562 -35.85 -5.18 12.28
CA CYS A 562 -36.13 -6.60 12.51
C CYS A 562 -34.97 -7.33 13.20
N ALA A 563 -33.72 -7.00 12.85
CA ALA A 563 -32.52 -7.54 13.49
C ALA A 563 -32.23 -6.91 14.88
N GLY A 564 -33.00 -5.90 15.30
CA GLY A 564 -32.86 -5.28 16.61
C GLY A 564 -31.73 -4.26 16.75
N PHE A 565 -31.17 -3.75 15.64
CA PHE A 565 -30.11 -2.73 15.69
C PHE A 565 -30.60 -1.35 16.14
N CYS A 566 -31.84 -1.00 15.79
CA CYS A 566 -32.41 0.30 16.08
C CYS A 566 -33.95 0.23 16.09
N ASN A 567 -34.59 1.15 16.80
CA ASN A 567 -36.05 1.31 16.75
C ASN A 567 -36.49 2.06 15.47
N GLU A 568 -35.65 2.97 15.00
CA GLU A 568 -35.86 3.75 13.79
C GLU A 568 -34.49 3.99 13.14
N LEU A 569 -34.44 3.98 11.80
CA LEU A 569 -33.20 4.19 11.08
C LEU A 569 -32.66 5.61 11.36
N PRO A 570 -31.38 5.75 11.79
CA PRO A 570 -30.80 7.06 12.09
C PRO A 570 -30.84 8.03 10.90
N GLU A 571 -30.95 9.33 11.19
CA GLU A 571 -31.10 10.39 10.17
C GLU A 571 -29.96 10.37 9.13
N GLY A 572 -28.72 10.12 9.58
CA GLY A 572 -27.54 10.04 8.72
C GLY A 572 -27.62 8.93 7.65
N LEU A 573 -28.43 7.90 7.86
CA LEU A 573 -28.69 6.83 6.88
C LEU A 573 -29.98 7.07 6.09
N ARG A 574 -30.99 7.66 6.72
CA ARG A 574 -32.28 7.99 6.08
C ARG A 574 -32.16 8.97 4.93
N THR A 575 -31.18 9.88 5.00
CA THR A 575 -30.94 10.93 4.01
C THR A 575 -30.06 10.48 2.83
N VAL A 576 -29.58 9.24 2.84
CA VAL A 576 -28.75 8.69 1.74
C VAL A 576 -29.58 8.55 0.47
N LYS A 577 -29.04 9.03 -0.64
CA LYS A 577 -29.71 8.96 -1.95
C LYS A 577 -29.83 7.51 -2.43
N ALA A 578 -31.03 7.11 -2.86
CA ALA A 578 -31.29 5.79 -3.42
C ALA A 578 -30.34 5.42 -4.58
N SER A 579 -30.02 6.38 -5.46
CA SER A 579 -29.08 6.17 -6.55
C SER A 579 -27.66 5.80 -6.07
N ALA A 580 -27.23 6.33 -4.91
CA ALA A 580 -25.94 6.00 -4.33
C ALA A 580 -25.95 4.57 -3.77
N VAL A 581 -27.04 4.16 -3.12
CA VAL A 581 -27.23 2.77 -2.66
C VAL A 581 -27.21 1.81 -3.86
N ARG A 582 -27.93 2.13 -4.95
CA ARG A 582 -27.94 1.33 -6.17
C ARG A 582 -26.54 1.17 -6.78
N GLN A 583 -25.78 2.26 -6.88
CA GLN A 583 -24.42 2.21 -7.40
C GLN A 583 -23.51 1.35 -6.52
N THR A 584 -23.64 1.44 -5.20
CA THR A 584 -22.90 0.57 -4.28
C THR A 584 -23.27 -0.90 -4.45
N LEU A 585 -24.56 -1.23 -4.60
CA LEU A 585 -25.04 -2.58 -4.91
C LEU A 585 -24.49 -3.13 -6.24
N GLN A 586 -24.12 -2.25 -7.17
CA GLN A 586 -23.49 -2.58 -8.46
C GLN A 586 -21.95 -2.62 -8.39
N GLY A 587 -21.37 -2.52 -7.19
CA GLY A 587 -19.92 -2.61 -6.97
C GLY A 587 -19.19 -1.25 -6.96
N ALA A 588 -19.91 -0.13 -7.02
CA ALA A 588 -19.32 1.21 -6.96
C ALA A 588 -19.62 1.89 -5.61
N GLY A 589 -18.83 1.59 -4.57
CA GLY A 589 -18.97 2.16 -3.22
C GLY A 589 -18.92 3.69 -3.18
N GLN A 590 -20.10 4.32 -3.12
CA GLN A 590 -20.22 5.79 -3.19
C GLN A 590 -19.93 6.48 -1.86
N SER A 591 -20.33 5.87 -0.75
CA SER A 591 -20.19 6.42 0.59
C SER A 591 -20.39 5.33 1.63
N LEU A 592 -19.85 5.54 2.84
CA LEU A 592 -20.08 4.64 3.97
C LEU A 592 -21.56 4.39 4.23
N GLY A 593 -22.40 5.43 4.22
CA GLY A 593 -23.85 5.28 4.43
C GLY A 593 -24.51 4.40 3.35
N ALA A 594 -24.11 4.54 2.09
CA ALA A 594 -24.59 3.66 1.03
C ALA A 594 -24.10 2.21 1.19
N CYS A 595 -22.87 2.01 1.65
CA CYS A 595 -22.31 0.69 1.95
C CYS A 595 -23.03 0.00 3.12
N VAL A 596 -23.38 0.73 4.18
CA VAL A 596 -24.18 0.20 5.30
C VAL A 596 -25.56 -0.24 4.83
N LEU A 597 -26.26 0.59 4.05
CA LEU A 597 -27.58 0.24 3.53
C LEU A 597 -27.51 -0.97 2.58
N ALA A 598 -26.52 -1.01 1.69
CA ALA A 598 -26.28 -2.15 0.82
C ALA A 598 -26.00 -3.44 1.63
N PHE A 599 -25.19 -3.34 2.69
CA PHE A 599 -24.89 -4.46 3.57
C PHE A 599 -26.15 -5.00 4.27
N LEU A 600 -26.97 -4.12 4.83
CA LEU A 600 -28.24 -4.51 5.46
C LEU A 600 -29.16 -5.23 4.48
N LEU A 601 -29.19 -4.81 3.21
CA LEU A 601 -30.01 -5.41 2.17
C LEU A 601 -29.49 -6.77 1.69
N MET A 602 -28.17 -6.98 1.67
CA MET A 602 -27.53 -8.17 1.09
C MET A 602 -27.18 -9.26 2.12
N SER A 603 -27.09 -8.92 3.40
CA SER A 603 -26.81 -9.89 4.47
C SER A 603 -28.05 -10.66 4.87
N ASP A 604 -27.95 -11.97 5.07
CA ASP A 604 -29.06 -12.81 5.56
C ASP A 604 -29.44 -12.51 7.01
N ALA A 605 -30.58 -13.03 7.46
CA ALA A 605 -31.10 -12.75 8.80
C ALA A 605 -30.17 -13.28 9.90
N ASP A 606 -29.62 -14.49 9.74
CA ASP A 606 -28.73 -15.12 10.73
C ASP A 606 -27.46 -14.28 10.95
N THR A 607 -26.88 -13.74 9.87
CA THR A 607 -25.75 -12.81 9.89
C THR A 607 -26.09 -11.55 10.67
N LEU A 608 -27.24 -10.92 10.37
CA LEU A 608 -27.66 -9.69 11.03
C LEU A 608 -27.97 -9.92 12.51
N ASP A 609 -28.61 -11.04 12.86
CA ASP A 609 -28.91 -11.41 14.24
C ASP A 609 -27.63 -11.72 15.04
N SER A 610 -26.64 -12.37 14.42
CA SER A 610 -25.32 -12.61 15.02
C SER A 610 -24.58 -11.30 15.32
N ILE A 611 -24.57 -10.37 14.36
CA ILE A 611 -23.97 -9.04 14.53
C ILE A 611 -24.72 -8.27 15.62
N SER A 612 -26.05 -8.26 15.62
CA SER A 612 -26.87 -7.60 16.64
C SER A 612 -26.60 -8.17 18.04
N GLY A 613 -26.46 -9.49 18.17
CA GLY A 613 -26.11 -10.15 19.43
C GLY A 613 -24.72 -9.76 19.97
N SER A 614 -23.75 -9.51 19.09
CA SER A 614 -22.37 -9.13 19.48
C SER A 614 -22.17 -7.61 19.64
N GLN A 615 -22.87 -6.81 18.83
CA GLN A 615 -22.80 -5.36 18.79
C GLN A 615 -24.19 -4.77 18.50
N PRO A 616 -25.05 -4.62 19.53
CA PRO A 616 -26.36 -3.99 19.35
C PRO A 616 -26.27 -2.55 18.81
N SER A 617 -25.21 -1.82 19.18
CA SER A 617 -24.93 -0.44 18.75
C SER A 617 -24.39 -0.31 17.32
N PHE A 618 -24.30 -1.39 16.55
CA PHE A 618 -23.59 -1.42 15.25
C PHE A 618 -23.99 -0.30 14.29
N VAL A 619 -25.29 -0.06 14.12
CA VAL A 619 -25.81 0.98 13.21
C VAL A 619 -25.55 2.39 13.76
N ASP A 620 -25.67 2.57 15.09
CA ASP A 620 -25.44 3.86 15.74
C ASP A 620 -23.96 4.25 15.74
N ASP A 621 -23.07 3.29 16.01
CA ASP A 621 -21.62 3.47 16.01
C ASP A 621 -21.11 3.96 14.64
N VAL A 622 -21.59 3.34 13.55
CA VAL A 622 -21.24 3.77 12.20
C VAL A 622 -21.86 5.13 11.86
N THR A 623 -23.08 5.39 12.34
CA THR A 623 -23.75 6.67 12.13
C THR A 623 -23.05 7.82 12.86
N ASP A 624 -22.47 7.60 14.05
CA ASP A 624 -21.67 8.62 14.75
C ASP A 624 -20.47 9.03 13.87
N VAL A 625 -19.75 8.08 13.28
CA VAL A 625 -18.64 8.38 12.35
C VAL A 625 -19.13 9.16 11.11
N ILE A 626 -20.26 8.78 10.50
CA ILE A 626 -20.85 9.50 9.37
C ILE A 626 -21.18 10.95 9.76
N THR A 627 -21.79 11.14 10.93
CA THR A 627 -22.25 12.43 11.43
C THR A 627 -21.07 13.34 11.78
N ARG A 628 -20.07 12.81 12.48
CA ARG A 628 -18.85 13.54 12.88
C ARG A 628 -17.98 13.92 11.68
N ARG A 629 -17.96 13.12 10.61
CA ARG A 629 -17.31 13.51 9.34
C ARG A 629 -17.96 14.76 8.75
N GLY A 630 -19.28 14.87 8.89
CA GLY A 630 -20.08 16.00 8.40
C GLY A 630 -19.97 16.25 6.89
N HIS A 631 -20.38 17.44 6.48
CA HIS A 631 -20.20 17.96 5.13
C HIS A 631 -19.27 19.18 5.17
N GLY A 632 -18.14 19.11 4.47
CA GLY A 632 -17.16 20.21 4.36
C GLY A 632 -15.85 19.94 5.09
N ASN A 633 -15.09 21.00 5.33
CA ASN A 633 -13.81 20.96 6.05
C ASN A 633 -13.87 21.77 7.34
N GLU A 634 -14.98 21.68 8.06
CA GLU A 634 -15.07 22.27 9.39
C GLU A 634 -14.13 21.51 10.33
N PRO A 635 -13.23 22.21 11.05
CA PRO A 635 -12.41 21.59 12.07
C PRO A 635 -13.29 20.91 13.12
N LEU A 636 -12.86 19.74 13.59
CA LEU A 636 -13.58 18.93 14.55
C LEU A 636 -12.76 18.78 15.84
N PRO A 637 -12.69 19.83 16.69
CA PRO A 637 -11.98 19.73 17.96
C PRO A 637 -12.74 18.79 18.89
N LEU A 638 -12.11 17.67 19.30
CA LEU A 638 -12.72 16.69 20.19
C LEU A 638 -11.90 16.49 21.48
N PRO A 639 -12.56 16.18 22.61
CA PRO A 639 -11.89 15.63 23.77
C PRO A 639 -11.26 14.28 23.44
N LYS A 640 -10.09 13.98 24.01
CA LYS A 640 -9.39 12.69 23.82
C LYS A 640 -10.24 11.48 24.22
N ALA A 641 -11.11 11.66 25.20
CA ALA A 641 -12.07 10.64 25.61
C ALA A 641 -13.09 10.30 24.49
N GLU A 642 -13.56 11.29 23.72
CA GLU A 642 -14.43 11.05 22.57
C GLU A 642 -13.68 10.40 21.42
N ILE A 643 -12.43 10.82 21.16
CA ILE A 643 -11.56 10.18 20.15
C ILE A 643 -11.32 8.70 20.50
N ALA A 644 -11.06 8.40 21.78
CA ALA A 644 -10.90 7.03 22.26
C ALA A 644 -12.18 6.19 22.10
N ARG A 645 -13.35 6.80 22.31
CA ARG A 645 -14.66 6.16 22.11
C ARG A 645 -14.86 5.80 20.63
N LEU A 646 -14.70 6.78 19.73
CA LEU A 646 -14.81 6.58 18.28
C LEU A 646 -13.84 5.52 17.75
N ARG A 647 -12.60 5.50 18.25
CA ARG A 647 -11.61 4.45 17.95
C ARG A 647 -12.17 3.08 18.31
N LYS A 648 -12.62 2.91 19.55
CA LYS A 648 -13.10 1.63 20.08
C LYS A 648 -14.33 1.13 19.33
N GLU A 649 -15.31 2.00 19.09
CA GLU A 649 -16.56 1.68 18.37
C GLU A 649 -16.28 1.28 16.92
N SER A 650 -15.42 2.04 16.23
CA SER A 650 -15.03 1.73 14.85
C SER A 650 -14.29 0.40 14.77
N TYR A 651 -13.35 0.12 15.69
CA TYR A 651 -12.58 -1.12 15.67
C TYR A 651 -13.41 -2.33 16.03
N LYS A 652 -14.36 -2.19 16.96
CA LYS A 652 -15.34 -3.24 17.24
C LYS A 652 -16.13 -3.58 15.98
N THR A 653 -16.63 -2.57 15.27
CA THR A 653 -17.37 -2.73 14.01
C THR A 653 -16.53 -3.45 12.94
N ILE A 654 -15.26 -3.07 12.78
CA ILE A 654 -14.34 -3.73 11.83
C ILE A 654 -14.12 -5.19 12.20
N LYS A 655 -13.87 -5.50 13.48
CA LYS A 655 -13.69 -6.89 13.96
C LYS A 655 -14.94 -7.72 13.70
N THR A 656 -16.11 -7.21 14.07
CA THR A 656 -17.39 -7.89 13.86
C THR A 656 -17.65 -8.20 12.38
N LEU A 657 -17.30 -7.29 11.46
CA LEU A 657 -17.46 -7.52 10.02
C LEU A 657 -16.42 -8.47 9.39
N ILE A 658 -15.30 -8.72 10.05
CA ILE A 658 -14.27 -9.67 9.56
C ILE A 658 -14.53 -11.08 10.08
N GLU A 659 -15.19 -11.19 11.23
CA GLU A 659 -15.51 -12.46 11.87
C GLU A 659 -16.76 -13.14 11.28
N VAL A 660 -17.62 -12.38 10.61
CA VAL A 660 -18.87 -12.81 9.97
C VAL A 660 -18.73 -12.80 8.46
#